data_AF-A0A3D1ICR4-F1
#
_entry.id   AF-A0A3D1ICR4-F1
#
_cell.length_a   1.000
_cell.length_b   1.000
_cell.length_c   1.000
_cell.angle_alpha   90.00
_cell.angle_beta   90.00
_cell.angle_gamma   90.00
#
_symmetry.space_group_name_H-M   'P 1'
#
loop_
_entity.id
_entity.type
_entity.pdbx_description
1 polymer ?
#
loop_
_entity_poly.entity_id
_entity_poly.type
_entity_poly.pdbx_seq_one_letter_code
_entity_poly.pdbx_strand_id
1 'polypeptide(L)'
;MMSKRNLSLASLAALSLVALASAQTVTNVPALLELSGRIQRLERTQRLAIGLLAPSLARPVPRTLPDGRLTQRFWRFPGWDGVFVTCNLNAARTMNVDKIWPGGSAGLALSGSGIELGIWDGGSVRTTHREFGGRVANVDGVANQWHATHVGGTMVAAGVDPSAKGMAYEANLLSFDWNSDAAEMAARAAAGLRVSNHSYAVYYDNGADWNYGFYDPEAQTWDQMAFDAPYYVIVKAAGNDQSRNTKGGYDTIPTSGTAKNVLTIGAVSSISGGYSGPSSVVMNNFSSWGPTDDGRIKPDLVAPGVNLYSTYNSSDSSYAYASGTSMASPAAAGVVGLLVRHQRNLNQGQDLWSATIKALLIATANEAGPADGPDYKFGWGLIDAKKATDVLLANSQTPGVVVEDTLQNGQTKSYTYQSSGAPVRVALAWTDRPGPVSNYGTNDPTDLRLVNDLDLRVFVNGVEWSPWVLNPASPSSAATRGDNFRDNVERVDIPSPGTATVEVRVTHKGSLVGGSQAFGLAVVGLTPGVASRLQSLTLNPTQVVAGESSVGTVTLTAPAPSGGAVVSLSSSNPSVAAVPTSVTVAAGATEATFSVSTGTVSSQTVVAIQGSYGGGTASADLTVVPEQALAGVGQLQDFAGDRTQVPITLEIRNPGTTTVVQSLTIHLDSAGGFRVRANVAPGTYDLAFKGPTWLRKVLKNVAIAADGASGLSFSLLNGDCNGDNTINLADVNLISAAWRSQPGSSNWDPRADLNGDLRVNLLDRNVVAKNWRLRGDP
;
A
#
# COMPACT_ATOMS: atom_id res chain seq x y z
N MET A 1 -40.37 35.17 -51.61
CA MET A 1 -39.38 34.15 -51.96
C MET A 1 -38.49 33.90 -50.77
N MET A 2 -38.81 32.85 -50.02
CA MET A 2 -37.96 32.30 -48.96
C MET A 2 -36.88 31.43 -49.60
N SER A 3 -35.63 31.57 -49.18
CA SER A 3 -34.64 30.50 -49.31
C SER A 3 -33.80 30.43 -48.05
N LYS A 4 -33.98 29.31 -47.36
CA LYS A 4 -33.25 28.87 -46.18
C LYS A 4 -31.76 28.71 -46.54
N ARG A 5 -30.87 29.38 -45.82
CA ARG A 5 -29.49 28.91 -45.64
C ARG A 5 -29.26 28.64 -44.17
N ASN A 6 -29.25 27.35 -43.85
CA ASN A 6 -28.77 26.79 -42.61
C ASN A 6 -27.31 27.19 -42.42
N LEU A 7 -27.03 28.07 -41.44
CA LEU A 7 -25.72 28.14 -40.81
C LEU A 7 -25.72 27.08 -39.71
N SER A 8 -25.02 25.98 -39.95
CA SER A 8 -24.85 24.88 -39.01
C SER A 8 -24.09 25.36 -37.78
N LEU A 9 -24.60 24.97 -36.61
CA LEU A 9 -24.01 25.11 -35.27
C LEU A 9 -22.76 24.20 -35.06
N ALA A 10 -21.94 24.00 -36.09
CA ALA A 10 -20.91 22.96 -36.13
C ALA A 10 -19.47 23.51 -36.16
N SER A 11 -19.18 24.59 -35.44
CA SER A 11 -17.83 25.16 -35.39
C SER A 11 -17.47 25.75 -34.03
N LEU A 12 -17.54 24.93 -32.98
CA LEU A 12 -16.88 25.19 -31.69
C LEU A 12 -16.67 23.87 -30.93
N ALA A 13 -16.13 22.88 -31.62
CA ALA A 13 -15.50 21.72 -31.00
C ALA A 13 -14.05 21.67 -31.52
N ALA A 14 -13.21 22.55 -30.98
CA ALA A 14 -11.77 22.38 -31.15
C ALA A 14 -11.38 21.15 -30.34
N LEU A 15 -11.09 20.05 -31.05
CA LEU A 15 -10.41 18.87 -30.52
C LEU A 15 -9.15 19.34 -29.78
N SER A 16 -9.20 19.37 -28.46
CA SER A 16 -8.00 19.40 -27.65
C SER A 16 -7.44 17.98 -27.65
N LEU A 17 -6.43 17.72 -28.50
CA LEU A 17 -5.47 16.65 -28.20
C LEU A 17 -4.68 17.09 -26.96
N VAL A 18 -5.30 16.94 -25.79
CA VAL A 18 -4.56 16.85 -24.53
C VAL A 18 -3.84 15.52 -24.64
N ALA A 19 -2.50 15.53 -24.76
CA ALA A 19 -1.72 14.34 -24.47
C ALA A 19 -2.24 13.83 -23.11
N LEU A 20 -2.80 12.61 -23.08
CA LEU A 20 -3.34 11.99 -21.87
C LEU A 20 -2.21 11.91 -20.84
N ALA A 21 -2.04 12.96 -20.05
CA ALA A 21 -1.01 13.05 -19.04
C ALA A 21 -1.30 11.97 -17.99
N SER A 22 -0.25 11.33 -17.48
CA SER A 22 -0.34 10.40 -16.33
C SER A 22 -0.88 11.10 -15.08
N ALA A 23 -0.99 10.38 -13.97
CA ALA A 23 -1.29 10.98 -12.67
C ALA A 23 -0.41 12.21 -12.37
N GLN A 24 -1.04 13.31 -11.93
CA GLN A 24 -0.32 14.56 -11.64
C GLN A 24 0.22 14.50 -10.21
N THR A 25 1.55 14.40 -10.08
CA THR A 25 2.25 14.29 -8.78
C THR A 25 3.13 15.50 -8.46
N VAL A 26 3.29 16.42 -9.41
CA VAL A 26 4.05 17.68 -9.30
C VAL A 26 3.26 18.83 -9.93
N THR A 27 3.52 20.08 -9.55
CA THR A 27 2.85 21.24 -10.17
C THR A 27 3.18 21.38 -11.65
N ASN A 28 2.15 21.39 -12.50
CA ASN A 28 2.28 21.62 -13.94
C ASN A 28 2.27 23.13 -14.24
N VAL A 29 3.40 23.80 -13.98
CA VAL A 29 3.55 25.25 -14.16
C VAL A 29 3.14 25.73 -15.55
N PRO A 30 3.58 25.10 -16.68
CA PRO A 30 3.13 25.50 -18.01
C PRO A 30 1.61 25.42 -18.19
N ALA A 31 0.98 24.32 -17.75
CA ALA A 31 -0.48 24.16 -17.88
C ALA A 31 -1.24 25.20 -17.06
N LEU A 32 -0.78 25.53 -15.85
CA LEU A 32 -1.39 26.58 -15.02
C LEU A 32 -1.30 27.97 -15.65
N LEU A 33 -0.15 28.31 -16.25
CA LEU A 33 0.01 29.60 -16.94
C LEU A 33 -0.80 29.63 -18.24
N GLU A 34 -0.90 28.52 -18.96
CA GLU A 34 -1.78 28.39 -20.12
C GLU A 34 -3.26 28.52 -19.74
N LEU A 35 -3.68 27.84 -18.66
CA LEU A 35 -5.02 27.91 -18.10
C LEU A 35 -5.36 29.35 -17.70
N SER A 36 -4.46 30.02 -16.96
CA SER A 36 -4.58 31.43 -16.59
C SER A 36 -4.80 32.31 -17.83
N GLY A 37 -3.95 32.17 -18.86
CA GLY A 37 -4.08 32.92 -20.11
C GLY A 37 -5.37 32.60 -20.87
N ARG A 38 -5.84 31.35 -20.85
CA ARG A 38 -7.11 30.93 -21.48
C ARG A 38 -8.31 31.55 -20.78
N ILE A 39 -8.34 31.52 -19.45
CA ILE A 39 -9.40 32.14 -18.64
C ILE A 39 -9.46 33.64 -18.92
N GLN A 40 -8.32 34.34 -18.90
CA GLN A 40 -8.26 35.77 -19.22
C GLN A 40 -8.84 36.11 -20.60
N ARG A 41 -8.58 35.27 -21.62
CA ARG A 41 -9.15 35.45 -22.96
C ARG A 41 -10.66 35.23 -22.99
N LEU A 42 -11.15 34.20 -22.29
CA LEU A 42 -12.58 33.90 -22.20
C LEU A 42 -13.33 35.03 -21.48
N GLU A 43 -12.81 35.49 -20.34
CA GLU A 43 -13.38 36.61 -19.59
C GLU A 43 -13.42 37.90 -20.42
N ARG A 44 -12.33 38.22 -21.15
CA ARG A 44 -12.31 39.36 -22.07
C ARG A 44 -13.39 39.23 -23.15
N THR A 45 -13.56 38.04 -23.73
CA THR A 45 -14.55 37.77 -24.78
C THR A 45 -15.97 37.88 -24.24
N GLN A 46 -16.25 37.32 -23.05
CA GLN A 46 -17.55 37.42 -22.39
C GLN A 46 -17.88 38.86 -22.01
N ARG A 47 -16.94 39.62 -21.45
CA ARG A 47 -17.13 41.05 -21.12
C ARG A 47 -17.44 41.89 -22.37
N LEU A 48 -16.76 41.62 -23.50
CA LEU A 48 -17.05 42.28 -24.77
C LEU A 48 -18.42 41.90 -25.34
N ALA A 49 -18.80 40.62 -25.27
CA ALA A 49 -20.10 40.13 -25.74
C ALA A 49 -21.28 40.68 -24.92
N ILE A 50 -21.15 40.73 -23.58
CA ILE A 50 -22.15 41.31 -22.68
C ILE A 50 -22.23 42.84 -22.87
N GLY A 51 -21.09 43.51 -23.08
CA GLY A 51 -21.03 44.95 -23.39
C GLY A 51 -21.70 45.35 -24.71
N LEU A 52 -21.76 44.43 -25.70
CA LEU A 52 -22.41 44.64 -26.99
C LEU A 52 -23.92 44.30 -26.99
N LEU A 53 -24.37 43.37 -26.13
CA LEU A 53 -25.76 42.90 -26.10
C LEU A 53 -26.63 43.55 -25.00
N ALA A 54 -26.02 44.03 -23.91
CA ALA A 54 -26.73 44.69 -22.81
C ALA A 54 -25.80 45.62 -22.00
N PRO A 55 -25.64 46.91 -22.39
CA PRO A 55 -24.76 47.86 -21.71
C PRO A 55 -25.04 48.06 -20.21
N SER A 56 -26.26 47.74 -19.76
CA SER A 56 -26.68 47.78 -18.35
C SER A 56 -26.26 46.55 -17.52
N LEU A 57 -25.85 45.45 -18.15
CA LEU A 57 -25.38 44.21 -17.50
C LEU A 57 -23.83 44.10 -17.49
N ALA A 58 -23.14 44.95 -18.24
CA ALA A 58 -21.68 44.92 -18.39
C ALA A 58 -20.88 45.54 -17.22
N ARG A 59 -21.56 45.94 -16.14
CA ARG A 59 -20.94 46.40 -14.90
C ARG A 59 -21.64 45.69 -13.73
N PRO A 60 -20.93 44.98 -12.84
CA PRO A 60 -21.45 44.79 -11.50
C PRO A 60 -21.55 46.19 -10.88
N VAL A 61 -22.73 46.82 -10.97
CA VAL A 61 -22.99 48.10 -10.34
C VAL A 61 -23.33 47.81 -8.88
N PRO A 62 -22.53 48.27 -7.91
CA PRO A 62 -22.92 48.24 -6.51
C PRO A 62 -24.25 48.97 -6.36
N ARG A 63 -25.33 48.26 -6.03
CA ARG A 63 -26.65 48.88 -5.92
C ARG A 63 -26.87 49.31 -4.48
N THR A 64 -26.92 50.62 -4.24
CA THR A 64 -27.35 51.17 -2.95
C THR A 64 -28.86 51.01 -2.82
N LEU A 65 -29.32 50.23 -1.85
CA LEU A 65 -30.71 50.16 -1.44
C LEU A 65 -31.14 51.50 -0.80
N PRO A 66 -32.46 51.79 -0.72
CA PRO A 66 -32.99 53.04 -0.16
C PRO A 66 -32.60 53.33 1.31
N ASP A 67 -31.96 52.39 2.01
CA ASP A 67 -31.45 52.50 3.37
C ASP A 67 -29.93 52.79 3.45
N GLY A 68 -29.28 53.10 2.32
CA GLY A 68 -27.86 53.44 2.24
C GLY A 68 -26.91 52.23 2.14
N ARG A 69 -27.41 51.02 1.92
CA ARG A 69 -26.60 49.78 1.82
C ARG A 69 -26.31 49.37 0.37
N LEU A 70 -25.05 49.12 0.04
CA LEU A 70 -24.66 48.48 -1.23
C LEU A 70 -24.95 46.95 -1.19
N THR A 71 -25.62 46.37 -2.20
CA THR A 71 -25.74 44.90 -2.43
C THR A 71 -24.46 44.35 -3.10
N GLN A 72 -24.01 43.09 -3.00
CA GLN A 72 -24.64 41.77 -2.78
C GLN A 72 -24.89 41.41 -1.29
N ARG A 73 -26.09 40.92 -0.97
CA ARG A 73 -26.63 40.83 0.41
C ARG A 73 -25.93 39.77 1.28
N PHE A 74 -25.46 40.19 2.45
CA PHE A 74 -25.31 39.35 3.65
C PHE A 74 -26.24 39.85 4.78
N TRP A 75 -26.79 38.92 5.55
CA TRP A 75 -27.78 39.17 6.59
C TRP A 75 -27.14 39.73 7.87
N ARG A 76 -27.76 40.78 8.42
CA ARG A 76 -27.59 41.18 9.83
C ARG A 76 -28.84 40.75 10.57
N PHE A 77 -28.72 39.86 11.55
CA PHE A 77 -29.85 39.39 12.35
C PHE A 77 -30.18 40.38 13.48
N PRO A 78 -31.45 40.77 13.68
CA PRO A 78 -31.96 41.25 14.96
C PRO A 78 -32.89 40.19 15.61
N GLY A 79 -32.74 39.96 16.92
CA GLY A 79 -33.75 39.27 17.74
C GLY A 79 -33.47 37.83 18.15
N TRP A 80 -32.32 37.54 18.75
CA TRP A 80 -32.08 36.27 19.48
C TRP A 80 -31.72 36.57 20.94
N ASP A 81 -32.60 36.19 21.86
CA ASP A 81 -32.39 36.26 23.30
C ASP A 81 -31.72 34.97 23.79
N GLY A 82 -30.38 34.98 23.81
CA GLY A 82 -29.52 33.91 24.31
C GLY A 82 -28.05 34.20 23.96
N VAL A 83 -27.30 34.83 24.87
CA VAL A 83 -25.94 35.32 24.62
C VAL A 83 -24.92 34.19 24.71
N PHE A 84 -24.49 33.67 23.56
CA PHE A 84 -23.14 33.14 23.40
C PHE A 84 -22.36 34.09 22.50
N VAL A 85 -21.35 34.75 23.08
CA VAL A 85 -20.38 35.56 22.34
C VAL A 85 -19.35 34.60 21.75
N THR A 86 -19.35 34.44 20.43
CA THR A 86 -18.35 33.64 19.73
C THR A 86 -17.28 34.56 19.14
N CYS A 87 -16.04 34.11 19.20
CA CYS A 87 -14.88 34.89 18.81
C CYS A 87 -13.92 33.97 18.09
N ASN A 88 -12.95 34.52 17.33
CA ASN A 88 -11.97 33.68 16.64
C ASN A 88 -11.25 32.75 17.63
N LEU A 89 -11.06 33.17 18.89
CA LEU A 89 -10.54 32.31 19.95
C LEU A 89 -11.44 31.11 20.29
N ASN A 90 -12.77 31.29 20.34
CA ASN A 90 -13.70 30.17 20.56
C ASN A 90 -13.81 29.26 19.32
N ALA A 91 -13.67 29.83 18.12
CA ALA A 91 -13.55 29.04 16.90
C ALA A 91 -12.26 28.18 16.91
N ALA A 92 -11.15 28.75 17.37
CA ALA A 92 -9.88 28.03 17.54
C ALA A 92 -10.04 26.86 18.52
N ARG A 93 -10.68 27.07 19.67
CA ARG A 93 -11.01 26.02 20.64
C ARG A 93 -11.90 24.91 20.08
N THR A 94 -12.89 25.30 19.27
CA THR A 94 -13.84 24.35 18.66
C THR A 94 -13.11 23.36 17.75
N MET A 95 -12.11 23.83 17.00
CA MET A 95 -11.29 23.02 16.10
C MET A 95 -9.96 22.57 16.71
N ASN A 96 -9.75 22.75 18.03
CA ASN A 96 -8.51 22.44 18.74
C ASN A 96 -7.24 23.14 18.21
N VAL A 97 -7.37 24.29 17.56
CA VAL A 97 -6.25 25.10 17.05
C VAL A 97 -5.45 25.74 18.19
N ASP A 98 -6.15 26.16 19.25
CA ASP A 98 -5.52 26.70 20.46
C ASP A 98 -4.55 25.72 21.13
N LYS A 99 -4.80 24.41 20.98
CA LYS A 99 -3.93 23.35 21.51
C LYS A 99 -2.61 23.24 20.76
N ILE A 100 -2.55 23.62 19.49
CA ILE A 100 -1.34 23.52 18.65
C ILE A 100 -0.55 24.83 18.54
N TRP A 101 -1.15 25.96 18.96
CA TRP A 101 -0.47 27.25 19.09
C TRP A 101 0.69 27.21 20.10
N PRO A 102 1.61 28.20 20.06
CA PRO A 102 2.61 28.39 21.11
C PRO A 102 1.99 28.47 22.50
N GLY A 103 2.50 27.65 23.43
CA GLY A 103 1.96 27.50 24.79
C GLY A 103 0.71 26.61 24.89
N GLY A 104 0.19 26.09 23.78
CA GLY A 104 -0.90 25.13 23.75
C GLY A 104 -0.50 23.74 24.24
N SER A 105 -1.50 22.92 24.60
CA SER A 105 -1.29 21.60 25.23
C SER A 105 -0.65 20.54 24.33
N ALA A 106 -0.59 20.75 23.01
CA ALA A 106 0.10 19.85 22.08
C ALA A 106 1.62 20.12 22.02
N GLY A 107 2.11 21.26 22.52
CA GLY A 107 3.54 21.59 22.54
C GLY A 107 4.19 21.84 21.17
N LEU A 108 3.40 21.99 20.10
CA LEU A 108 3.91 22.12 18.72
C LEU A 108 4.34 23.53 18.33
N ALA A 109 3.83 24.55 19.02
CA ALA A 109 4.12 25.96 18.77
C ALA A 109 3.88 26.43 17.32
N LEU A 110 2.79 25.97 16.70
CA LEU A 110 2.41 26.34 15.33
C LEU A 110 1.67 27.68 15.31
N SER A 111 2.33 28.74 14.84
CA SER A 111 1.74 30.09 14.73
C SER A 111 1.30 30.48 13.31
N GLY A 112 1.79 29.76 12.30
CA GLY A 112 1.66 30.13 10.89
C GLY A 112 2.85 30.90 10.32
N SER A 113 3.88 31.20 11.14
CA SER A 113 5.12 31.81 10.66
C SER A 113 5.75 31.00 9.51
N GLY A 114 6.17 31.69 8.45
CA GLY A 114 6.74 31.08 7.25
C GLY A 114 5.71 30.48 6.27
N ILE A 115 4.43 30.78 6.45
CA ILE A 115 3.36 30.44 5.49
C ILE A 115 2.80 31.72 4.85
N GLU A 116 2.48 31.61 3.57
CA GLU A 116 1.73 32.60 2.81
C GLU A 116 0.39 31.99 2.40
N LEU A 117 -0.70 32.72 2.67
CA LEU A 117 -2.07 32.33 2.34
C LEU A 117 -2.64 33.31 1.29
N GLY A 118 -3.58 32.84 0.47
CA GLY A 118 -4.35 33.68 -0.45
C GLY A 118 -5.79 33.89 0.01
N ILE A 119 -6.36 35.07 -0.24
CA ILE A 119 -7.78 35.35 -0.09
C ILE A 119 -8.30 36.08 -1.34
N TRP A 120 -9.37 35.56 -1.92
CA TRP A 120 -10.19 36.24 -2.93
C TRP A 120 -11.55 36.58 -2.31
N ASP A 121 -11.98 37.83 -2.46
CA ASP A 121 -13.19 38.35 -1.81
C ASP A 121 -13.78 39.55 -2.57
N GLY A 122 -14.83 40.22 -2.07
CA GLY A 122 -15.48 41.34 -2.76
C GLY A 122 -14.67 42.65 -2.83
N GLY A 123 -13.45 42.65 -2.31
CA GLY A 123 -12.50 43.76 -2.27
C GLY A 123 -11.29 43.35 -1.44
N SER A 124 -10.42 44.29 -1.09
CA SER A 124 -9.20 43.95 -0.34
C SER A 124 -9.43 43.90 1.17
N VAL A 125 -8.55 43.20 1.88
CA VAL A 125 -8.36 43.37 3.33
C VAL A 125 -7.86 44.79 3.60
N ARG A 126 -8.29 45.40 4.70
CA ARG A 126 -7.76 46.67 5.21
C ARG A 126 -6.37 46.45 5.81
N THR A 127 -5.34 46.51 4.96
CA THR A 127 -3.94 46.16 5.28
C THR A 127 -3.34 46.97 6.44
N THR A 128 -3.84 48.18 6.69
CA THR A 128 -3.37 49.06 7.78
C THR A 128 -3.92 48.66 9.16
N HIS A 129 -4.91 47.77 9.24
CA HIS A 129 -5.48 47.33 10.51
C HIS A 129 -4.39 46.79 11.45
N ARG A 130 -4.44 47.18 12.73
CA ARG A 130 -3.38 46.92 13.73
C ARG A 130 -3.02 45.45 13.92
N GLU A 131 -3.93 44.56 13.56
CA GLU A 131 -3.75 43.10 13.64
C GLU A 131 -2.76 42.55 12.60
N PHE A 132 -2.49 43.28 11.53
CA PHE A 132 -1.73 42.75 10.38
C PHE A 132 -0.26 43.11 10.39
N GLY A 133 0.11 44.30 10.90
CA GLY A 133 1.52 44.69 11.06
C GLY A 133 2.37 44.57 9.78
N GLY A 134 1.76 44.77 8.60
CA GLY A 134 2.44 44.65 7.30
C GLY A 134 2.43 43.26 6.66
N ARG A 135 1.86 42.23 7.31
CA ARG A 135 1.78 40.85 6.79
C ARG A 135 0.73 40.63 5.69
N VAL A 136 -0.10 41.64 5.42
CA VAL A 136 -1.16 41.55 4.41
C VAL A 136 -0.86 42.48 3.25
N ALA A 137 -0.81 41.93 2.04
CA ALA A 137 -0.63 42.68 0.80
C ALA A 137 -1.96 42.79 0.03
N ASN A 138 -2.33 44.00 -0.38
CA ASN A 138 -3.39 44.22 -1.36
C ASN A 138 -2.76 44.11 -2.75
N VAL A 139 -3.07 43.02 -3.45
CA VAL A 139 -2.40 42.67 -4.72
C VAL A 139 -3.00 43.44 -5.89
N ASP A 140 -4.33 43.56 -5.95
CA ASP A 140 -5.02 44.17 -7.10
C ASP A 140 -5.14 45.69 -6.99
N GLY A 141 -4.75 46.26 -5.84
CA GLY A 141 -4.81 47.70 -5.59
C GLY A 141 -6.25 48.23 -5.48
N VAL A 142 -7.22 47.35 -5.17
CA VAL A 142 -8.63 47.70 -5.03
C VAL A 142 -8.95 48.30 -3.66
N ALA A 143 -10.13 48.90 -3.52
CA ALA A 143 -10.56 49.42 -2.22
C ALA A 143 -10.75 48.29 -1.19
N ASN A 144 -10.44 48.60 0.07
CA ASN A 144 -10.69 47.65 1.15
C ASN A 144 -12.18 47.49 1.44
N GLN A 145 -12.57 46.31 1.91
CA GLN A 145 -13.96 45.93 2.15
C GLN A 145 -14.09 45.21 3.50
N TRP A 146 -15.23 45.37 4.17
CA TRP A 146 -15.46 44.86 5.52
C TRP A 146 -15.41 43.34 5.61
N HIS A 147 -16.00 42.65 4.63
CA HIS A 147 -16.09 41.20 4.51
C HIS A 147 -14.70 40.62 4.31
N ALA A 148 -13.98 41.06 3.28
CA ALA A 148 -12.58 40.71 3.05
C ALA A 148 -11.72 40.94 4.31
N THR A 149 -11.89 42.08 4.98
CA THR A 149 -11.16 42.39 6.22
C THR A 149 -11.49 41.42 7.35
N HIS A 150 -12.75 41.04 7.52
CA HIS A 150 -13.19 40.09 8.57
C HIS A 150 -12.70 38.66 8.31
N VAL A 151 -12.81 38.21 7.05
CA VAL A 151 -12.29 36.94 6.55
C VAL A 151 -10.77 36.87 6.74
N GLY A 152 -10.04 37.90 6.30
CA GLY A 152 -8.59 38.00 6.47
C GLY A 152 -8.16 37.99 7.93
N GLY A 153 -8.90 38.67 8.82
CA GLY A 153 -8.66 38.61 10.26
C GLY A 153 -8.81 37.21 10.85
N THR A 154 -9.82 36.46 10.40
CA THR A 154 -10.07 35.09 10.85
C THR A 154 -8.91 34.15 10.48
N MET A 155 -8.26 34.42 9.35
CA MET A 155 -7.08 33.68 8.91
C MET A 155 -5.82 34.08 9.70
N VAL A 156 -5.48 35.38 9.75
CA VAL A 156 -4.12 35.82 10.10
C VAL A 156 -4.01 36.97 11.11
N ALA A 157 -5.09 37.41 11.77
CA ALA A 157 -4.98 38.47 12.78
C ALA A 157 -4.02 38.07 13.92
N ALA A 158 -3.07 38.94 14.27
CA ALA A 158 -2.02 38.65 15.26
C ALA A 158 -2.58 38.32 16.66
N GLY A 159 -3.78 38.78 16.97
CA GLY A 159 -4.36 38.72 18.30
C GLY A 159 -3.95 39.91 19.17
N VAL A 160 -3.77 41.09 18.58
CA VAL A 160 -3.64 42.36 19.34
C VAL A 160 -4.87 42.55 20.22
N ASP A 161 -6.05 42.27 19.68
CA ASP A 161 -7.21 41.85 20.45
C ASP A 161 -7.20 40.31 20.56
N PRO A 162 -7.01 39.73 21.77
CA PRO A 162 -6.93 38.28 21.94
C PRO A 162 -8.15 37.52 21.44
N SER A 163 -9.33 38.14 21.41
CA SER A 163 -10.57 37.51 20.96
C SER A 163 -10.64 37.40 19.44
N ALA A 164 -9.94 38.27 18.72
CA ALA A 164 -9.93 38.31 17.26
C ALA A 164 -8.76 37.53 16.63
N LYS A 165 -7.88 36.92 17.45
CA LYS A 165 -6.70 36.18 16.99
C LYS A 165 -7.07 35.16 15.90
N GLY A 166 -6.46 35.30 14.73
CA GLY A 166 -6.67 34.41 13.59
C GLY A 166 -6.04 33.03 13.82
N MET A 167 -6.49 32.04 13.04
CA MET A 167 -6.01 30.66 13.19
C MET A 167 -4.50 30.54 12.95
N ALA A 168 -3.99 31.17 11.89
CA ALA A 168 -2.56 31.22 11.54
C ALA A 168 -2.03 32.65 11.77
N TYR A 169 -2.02 33.09 13.03
CA TYR A 169 -1.84 34.49 13.42
C TYR A 169 -0.47 35.12 13.05
N GLU A 170 0.53 34.34 12.64
CA GLU A 170 1.83 34.85 12.12
C GLU A 170 2.02 34.62 10.60
N ALA A 171 1.03 34.10 9.88
CA ALA A 171 1.13 33.90 8.44
C ALA A 171 1.05 35.23 7.67
N ASN A 172 1.61 35.24 6.45
CA ASN A 172 1.40 36.30 5.47
C ASN A 172 0.11 36.05 4.66
N LEU A 173 -0.50 37.11 4.15
CA LEU A 173 -1.74 37.02 3.38
C LEU A 173 -1.69 37.89 2.13
N LEU A 174 -1.94 37.28 0.97
CA LEU A 174 -2.17 37.96 -0.29
C LEU A 174 -3.67 38.16 -0.48
N SER A 175 -4.11 39.42 -0.58
CA SER A 175 -5.51 39.79 -0.74
C SER A 175 -5.80 40.26 -2.15
N PHE A 176 -6.81 39.62 -2.75
CA PHE A 176 -7.32 39.87 -4.09
C PHE A 176 -8.82 40.20 -4.02
N ASP A 177 -9.34 40.89 -5.03
CA ASP A 177 -10.79 40.85 -5.28
C ASP A 177 -11.18 39.59 -6.07
N TRP A 178 -12.47 39.29 -6.18
CA TRP A 178 -12.95 38.11 -6.89
C TRP A 178 -12.97 38.28 -8.41
N ASN A 179 -12.51 39.42 -8.95
CA ASN A 179 -12.51 39.61 -10.40
C ASN A 179 -11.33 38.85 -10.98
N SER A 180 -11.57 38.02 -12.00
CA SER A 180 -10.50 37.23 -12.63
C SER A 180 -9.82 36.24 -11.66
N ASP A 181 -10.54 35.83 -10.62
CA ASP A 181 -10.08 34.96 -9.55
C ASP A 181 -9.41 33.68 -10.07
N ALA A 182 -10.06 32.94 -10.96
CA ALA A 182 -9.55 31.67 -11.44
C ALA A 182 -8.22 31.83 -12.21
N ALA A 183 -8.03 32.94 -12.93
CA ALA A 183 -6.78 33.22 -13.62
C ALA A 183 -5.64 33.56 -12.64
N GLU A 184 -5.94 34.32 -11.60
CA GLU A 184 -4.98 34.71 -10.57
C GLU A 184 -4.62 33.55 -9.66
N MET A 185 -5.60 32.76 -9.24
CA MET A 185 -5.39 31.53 -8.49
C MET A 185 -4.44 30.58 -9.24
N ALA A 186 -4.65 30.37 -10.55
CA ALA A 186 -3.78 29.53 -11.35
C ALA A 186 -2.34 30.09 -11.41
N ALA A 187 -2.18 31.40 -11.57
CA ALA A 187 -0.87 32.05 -11.56
C ALA A 187 -0.18 31.96 -10.18
N ARG A 188 -0.93 32.08 -9.09
CA ARG A 188 -0.41 31.98 -7.72
C ARG A 188 -0.06 30.56 -7.33
N ALA A 189 -0.86 29.58 -7.73
CA ALA A 189 -0.54 28.16 -7.59
C ALA A 189 0.76 27.82 -8.33
N ALA A 190 0.92 28.34 -9.56
CA ALA A 190 2.16 28.20 -10.34
C ALA A 190 3.37 28.87 -9.66
N ALA A 191 3.16 30.00 -8.96
CA ALA A 191 4.16 30.69 -8.18
C ALA A 191 4.45 30.06 -6.81
N GLY A 192 3.74 28.98 -6.42
CA GLY A 192 4.00 28.23 -5.20
C GLY A 192 3.02 28.45 -4.06
N LEU A 193 1.91 29.16 -4.27
CA LEU A 193 0.85 29.26 -3.26
C LEU A 193 0.26 27.88 -2.95
N ARG A 194 0.07 27.58 -1.66
CA ARG A 194 -0.43 26.27 -1.20
C ARG A 194 -1.86 26.29 -0.69
N VAL A 195 -2.33 27.42 -0.20
CA VAL A 195 -3.64 27.51 0.44
C VAL A 195 -4.30 28.82 0.06
N SER A 196 -5.56 28.75 -0.35
CA SER A 196 -6.39 29.91 -0.58
C SER A 196 -7.77 29.76 0.06
N ASN A 197 -8.39 30.88 0.36
CA ASN A 197 -9.76 30.95 0.85
C ASN A 197 -10.65 31.73 -0.13
N HIS A 198 -11.84 31.17 -0.40
CA HIS A 198 -12.84 31.73 -1.31
C HIS A 198 -14.20 31.75 -0.62
N SER A 199 -14.63 32.93 -0.18
CA SER A 199 -15.84 33.14 0.63
C SER A 199 -16.95 33.88 -0.13
N TYR A 200 -17.10 33.54 -1.40
CA TYR A 200 -18.08 34.10 -2.34
C TYR A 200 -18.65 32.99 -3.23
N ALA A 201 -19.74 33.28 -3.94
CA ALA A 201 -20.32 32.41 -4.97
C ALA A 201 -21.12 33.28 -5.96
N VAL A 202 -21.36 32.76 -7.16
CA VAL A 202 -22.28 33.42 -8.10
C VAL A 202 -23.71 33.20 -7.63
N TYR A 203 -24.45 34.30 -7.51
CA TYR A 203 -25.86 34.29 -7.11
C TYR A 203 -26.76 34.48 -8.34
N TYR A 204 -27.65 33.51 -8.58
CA TYR A 204 -28.66 33.57 -9.64
C TYR A 204 -30.02 33.95 -9.02
N ASP A 205 -30.39 35.23 -9.13
CA ASP A 205 -31.67 35.77 -8.60
C ASP A 205 -32.86 35.46 -9.52
N ASN A 206 -33.01 34.19 -9.92
CA ASN A 206 -34.09 33.74 -10.81
C ASN A 206 -35.06 32.76 -10.15
N GLY A 207 -34.82 32.39 -8.89
CA GLY A 207 -35.65 31.42 -8.15
C GLY A 207 -35.61 30.00 -8.72
N ALA A 208 -34.62 29.67 -9.55
CA ALA A 208 -34.55 28.38 -10.21
C ALA A 208 -33.69 27.39 -9.42
N ASP A 209 -34.27 26.24 -9.07
CA ASP A 209 -33.63 25.21 -8.24
C ASP A 209 -32.45 24.53 -8.93
N TRP A 210 -32.37 24.52 -10.27
CA TRP A 210 -31.25 23.92 -11.02
C TRP A 210 -29.89 24.60 -10.80
N ASN A 211 -29.84 25.79 -10.19
CA ASN A 211 -28.57 26.50 -9.98
C ASN A 211 -27.76 25.95 -8.78
N TYR A 212 -28.39 25.15 -7.93
CA TYR A 212 -27.76 24.51 -6.78
C TYR A 212 -27.39 23.08 -7.10
N GLY A 213 -26.35 22.54 -6.47
CA GLY A 213 -25.85 21.18 -6.71
C GLY A 213 -25.13 21.00 -8.05
N PHE A 214 -25.28 21.99 -8.93
CA PHE A 214 -24.87 21.98 -10.31
C PHE A 214 -23.36 22.17 -10.51
N TYR A 215 -22.75 21.16 -11.14
CA TYR A 215 -21.36 21.20 -11.58
C TYR A 215 -21.24 22.00 -12.90
N ASP A 216 -20.87 23.27 -12.77
CA ASP A 216 -20.77 24.24 -13.85
C ASP A 216 -19.34 24.34 -14.45
N PRO A 217 -19.12 25.15 -15.50
CA PRO A 217 -17.77 25.37 -16.04
C PRO A 217 -16.79 25.98 -15.04
N GLU A 218 -17.26 26.70 -14.02
CA GLU A 218 -16.42 27.26 -12.96
C GLU A 218 -15.89 26.14 -12.07
N ALA A 219 -16.75 25.25 -11.59
CA ALA A 219 -16.38 24.06 -10.84
C ALA A 219 -15.42 23.16 -11.63
N GLN A 220 -15.66 22.98 -12.94
CA GLN A 220 -14.75 22.26 -13.83
C GLN A 220 -13.37 22.93 -13.91
N THR A 221 -13.34 24.26 -13.98
CA THR A 221 -12.09 25.03 -14.04
C THR A 221 -11.30 24.90 -12.73
N TRP A 222 -11.98 24.90 -11.59
CA TRP A 222 -11.36 24.73 -10.29
C TRP A 222 -10.83 23.30 -10.09
N ASP A 223 -11.54 22.29 -10.57
CA ASP A 223 -11.04 20.91 -10.62
C ASP A 223 -9.79 20.79 -11.50
N GLN A 224 -9.77 21.46 -12.66
CA GLN A 224 -8.60 21.47 -13.56
C GLN A 224 -7.40 22.13 -12.90
N MET A 225 -7.63 23.26 -12.23
CA MET A 225 -6.57 23.98 -11.52
C MET A 225 -5.99 23.15 -10.37
N ALA A 226 -6.85 22.52 -9.56
CA ALA A 226 -6.40 21.64 -8.50
C ALA A 226 -5.67 20.40 -9.04
N PHE A 227 -6.12 19.85 -10.18
CA PHE A 227 -5.44 18.77 -10.87
C PHE A 227 -4.04 19.18 -11.30
N ASP A 228 -3.88 20.34 -11.94
CA ASP A 228 -2.59 20.86 -12.40
C ASP A 228 -1.68 21.35 -11.24
N ALA A 229 -2.25 21.70 -10.10
CA ALA A 229 -1.57 22.14 -8.88
C ALA A 229 -1.82 21.17 -7.72
N PRO A 230 -1.20 19.97 -7.71
CA PRO A 230 -1.54 18.92 -6.76
C PRO A 230 -1.25 19.29 -5.31
N TYR A 231 -0.45 20.32 -5.01
CA TYR A 231 -0.17 20.82 -3.66
C TYR A 231 -1.07 22.01 -3.23
N TYR A 232 -1.99 22.46 -4.09
CA TYR A 232 -2.81 23.64 -3.83
C TYR A 232 -4.18 23.24 -3.25
N VAL A 233 -4.41 23.63 -1.99
CA VAL A 233 -5.67 23.43 -1.28
C VAL A 233 -6.54 24.67 -1.44
N ILE A 234 -7.59 24.54 -2.26
CA ILE A 234 -8.60 25.57 -2.48
C ILE A 234 -9.71 25.36 -1.45
N VAL A 235 -9.83 26.28 -0.49
CA VAL A 235 -10.87 26.24 0.55
C VAL A 235 -12.04 27.13 0.15
N LYS A 236 -13.25 26.55 0.09
CA LYS A 236 -14.44 27.18 -0.47
C LYS A 236 -15.58 27.18 0.54
N ALA A 237 -16.21 28.33 0.75
CA ALA A 237 -17.44 28.40 1.54
C ALA A 237 -18.59 27.64 0.87
N ALA A 238 -19.35 26.86 1.64
CA ALA A 238 -20.43 26.02 1.14
C ALA A 238 -21.66 26.79 0.62
N GLY A 239 -21.84 28.06 1.01
CA GLY A 239 -23.03 28.86 0.68
C GLY A 239 -23.92 29.14 1.89
N ASN A 240 -24.84 30.10 1.74
CA ASN A 240 -25.74 30.53 2.82
C ASN A 240 -27.21 30.44 2.38
N ASP A 241 -27.54 29.43 1.56
CA ASP A 241 -28.74 29.39 0.73
C ASP A 241 -29.67 28.21 1.06
N GLN A 242 -29.48 27.60 2.25
CA GLN A 242 -30.26 26.46 2.73
C GLN A 242 -31.79 26.65 2.57
N SER A 243 -32.32 27.82 2.90
CA SER A 243 -33.76 28.07 2.83
C SER A 243 -34.25 28.57 1.46
N ARG A 244 -33.42 28.52 0.41
CA ARG A 244 -33.69 29.20 -0.87
C ARG A 244 -34.11 28.28 -2.02
N ASN A 245 -34.28 27.00 -1.76
CA ASN A 245 -34.81 26.06 -2.74
C ASN A 245 -36.06 25.35 -2.22
N THR A 246 -36.71 24.57 -3.08
CA THR A 246 -37.89 23.80 -2.71
C THR A 246 -37.58 22.41 -2.13
N LYS A 247 -36.30 22.07 -1.94
CA LYS A 247 -35.79 20.71 -1.63
C LYS A 247 -35.54 20.48 -0.12
N GLY A 248 -36.27 21.20 0.73
CA GLY A 248 -36.23 20.98 2.19
C GLY A 248 -34.89 21.29 2.85
N GLY A 249 -34.07 22.16 2.25
CA GLY A 249 -32.75 22.54 2.78
C GLY A 249 -31.56 21.83 2.13
N TYR A 250 -31.80 20.71 1.48
CA TYR A 250 -30.77 19.93 0.79
C TYR A 250 -30.55 20.46 -0.62
N ASP A 251 -29.38 20.17 -1.18
CA ASP A 251 -29.01 20.57 -2.53
C ASP A 251 -29.04 22.09 -2.72
N THR A 252 -28.22 22.75 -1.89
CA THR A 252 -28.09 24.23 -1.83
C THR A 252 -26.65 24.69 -1.98
N ILE A 253 -25.74 23.79 -2.35
CA ILE A 253 -24.33 24.10 -2.61
C ILE A 253 -24.22 24.80 -3.97
N PRO A 254 -23.71 26.04 -4.05
CA PRO A 254 -23.66 26.78 -5.30
C PRO A 254 -22.35 26.54 -6.06
N THR A 255 -22.45 26.42 -7.39
CA THR A 255 -21.35 26.72 -8.35
C THR A 255 -20.03 25.98 -8.02
N SER A 256 -18.91 26.70 -7.92
CA SER A 256 -17.57 26.18 -7.58
C SER A 256 -17.49 25.45 -6.23
N GLY A 257 -18.46 25.60 -5.33
CA GLY A 257 -18.58 24.78 -4.12
C GLY A 257 -18.84 23.29 -4.39
N THR A 258 -19.32 22.97 -5.60
CA THR A 258 -19.59 21.59 -6.07
C THR A 258 -18.36 20.93 -6.71
N ALA A 259 -17.25 21.65 -6.90
CA ALA A 259 -16.01 21.08 -7.44
C ALA A 259 -15.53 19.90 -6.58
N LYS A 260 -15.02 18.85 -7.23
CA LYS A 260 -14.59 17.60 -6.57
C LYS A 260 -13.33 17.81 -5.73
N ASN A 261 -12.40 18.60 -6.27
CA ASN A 261 -11.04 18.71 -5.77
C ASN A 261 -10.83 19.83 -4.75
N VAL A 262 -11.88 20.60 -4.43
CA VAL A 262 -11.83 21.64 -3.40
C VAL A 262 -12.25 21.12 -2.04
N LEU A 263 -11.91 21.89 -1.00
CA LEU A 263 -12.37 21.68 0.36
C LEU A 263 -13.53 22.64 0.66
N THR A 264 -14.76 22.14 0.54
CA THR A 264 -16.00 22.89 0.77
C THR A 264 -16.38 22.86 2.25
N ILE A 265 -16.57 24.04 2.86
CA ILE A 265 -16.73 24.19 4.31
C ILE A 265 -18.11 24.74 4.69
N GLY A 266 -18.86 23.95 5.47
CA GLY A 266 -20.11 24.37 6.10
C GLY A 266 -19.91 25.08 7.44
N ALA A 267 -20.96 25.72 7.95
CA ALA A 267 -20.88 26.57 9.14
C ALA A 267 -21.66 26.00 10.33
N VAL A 268 -20.95 25.83 11.44
CA VAL A 268 -21.54 25.47 12.74
C VAL A 268 -21.37 26.58 13.77
N SER A 269 -22.12 26.50 14.86
CA SER A 269 -21.88 27.33 16.04
C SER A 269 -20.54 26.98 16.68
N SER A 270 -19.85 27.98 17.26
CA SER A 270 -18.67 27.66 18.08
C SER A 270 -19.09 26.93 19.34
N ILE A 271 -18.24 26.03 19.81
CA ILE A 271 -18.47 25.20 20.99
C ILE A 271 -17.67 25.80 22.15
N SER A 272 -18.37 26.38 23.11
CA SER A 272 -17.73 26.91 24.33
C SER A 272 -17.08 25.77 25.11
N GLY A 273 -15.76 25.83 25.30
CA GLY A 273 -14.98 24.76 25.94
C GLY A 273 -14.41 23.70 24.98
N GLY A 274 -14.71 23.79 23.69
CA GLY A 274 -14.26 22.84 22.67
C GLY A 274 -15.19 21.63 22.52
N TYR A 275 -14.89 20.77 21.56
CA TYR A 275 -15.72 19.60 21.22
C TYR A 275 -15.90 18.64 22.41
N SER A 276 -17.16 18.26 22.68
CA SER A 276 -17.52 17.36 23.78
C SER A 276 -18.38 16.15 23.34
N GLY A 277 -18.45 15.89 22.03
CA GLY A 277 -19.26 14.83 21.41
C GLY A 277 -20.10 15.34 20.23
N PRO A 278 -20.71 14.45 19.43
CA PRO A 278 -21.38 14.83 18.18
C PRO A 278 -22.50 15.86 18.35
N SER A 279 -23.26 15.78 19.45
CA SER A 279 -24.34 16.71 19.77
C SER A 279 -23.89 18.12 20.12
N SER A 280 -22.60 18.32 20.43
CA SER A 280 -22.03 19.65 20.66
C SER A 280 -21.83 20.43 19.35
N VAL A 281 -21.81 19.74 18.21
CA VAL A 281 -21.66 20.34 16.88
C VAL A 281 -23.04 20.74 16.36
N VAL A 282 -23.37 22.03 16.49
CA VAL A 282 -24.69 22.56 16.13
C VAL A 282 -24.65 23.24 14.77
N MET A 283 -25.33 22.66 13.78
CA MET A 283 -25.53 23.24 12.46
C MET A 283 -26.36 24.53 12.52
N ASN A 284 -26.05 25.50 11.66
CA ASN A 284 -26.88 26.69 11.50
C ASN A 284 -27.74 26.60 10.22
N ASN A 285 -28.98 27.07 10.32
CA ASN A 285 -29.98 27.00 9.26
C ASN A 285 -29.66 27.85 8.01
N PHE A 286 -28.63 28.71 8.05
CA PHE A 286 -28.18 29.36 6.81
C PHE A 286 -27.22 28.48 6.01
N SER A 287 -26.47 27.57 6.63
CA SER A 287 -25.39 26.84 5.94
C SER A 287 -25.97 25.95 4.86
N SER A 288 -25.51 26.11 3.63
CA SER A 288 -25.91 25.24 2.52
C SER A 288 -25.51 23.79 2.77
N TRP A 289 -26.35 22.87 2.32
CA TRP A 289 -26.22 21.42 2.45
C TRP A 289 -26.19 20.78 1.07
N GLY A 290 -25.50 19.65 0.94
CA GLY A 290 -25.57 18.80 -0.24
C GLY A 290 -26.90 18.03 -0.30
N PRO A 291 -27.00 16.96 -1.11
CA PRO A 291 -25.98 16.50 -2.05
C PRO A 291 -25.69 17.52 -3.16
N THR A 292 -24.66 17.30 -3.96
CA THR A 292 -24.64 17.86 -5.33
C THR A 292 -25.64 17.13 -6.22
N ASP A 293 -25.92 17.63 -7.42
CA ASP A 293 -26.89 17.01 -8.35
C ASP A 293 -26.57 15.54 -8.67
N ASP A 294 -25.28 15.21 -8.76
CA ASP A 294 -24.79 13.85 -9.02
C ASP A 294 -24.69 12.97 -7.76
N GLY A 295 -25.11 13.51 -6.61
CA GLY A 295 -25.24 12.78 -5.35
C GLY A 295 -24.01 12.80 -4.45
N ARG A 296 -22.98 13.62 -4.74
CA ARG A 296 -21.76 13.68 -3.93
C ARG A 296 -21.99 14.38 -2.61
N ILE A 297 -21.14 14.04 -1.65
CA ILE A 297 -21.14 14.58 -0.29
C ILE A 297 -20.53 15.99 -0.32
N LYS A 298 -21.36 16.99 -0.03
CA LYS A 298 -20.95 18.37 0.25
C LYS A 298 -21.79 18.93 1.41
N PRO A 299 -21.27 19.84 2.25
CA PRO A 299 -19.86 20.25 2.33
C PRO A 299 -18.94 19.05 2.66
N ASP A 300 -17.64 19.18 2.48
CA ASP A 300 -16.70 18.12 2.86
C ASP A 300 -16.56 18.05 4.39
N LEU A 301 -16.47 19.22 5.04
CA LEU A 301 -16.28 19.37 6.48
C LEU A 301 -17.02 20.62 6.98
N VAL A 302 -17.14 20.76 8.29
CA VAL A 302 -17.65 21.98 8.93
C VAL A 302 -16.61 22.65 9.81
N ALA A 303 -16.75 23.96 9.95
CA ALA A 303 -15.99 24.79 10.88
C ALA A 303 -16.90 25.85 11.52
N PRO A 304 -16.47 26.47 12.64
CA PRO A 304 -17.24 27.53 13.29
C PRO A 304 -17.41 28.73 12.36
N GLY A 305 -18.66 29.15 12.13
CA GLY A 305 -18.99 30.25 11.22
C GLY A 305 -20.08 31.18 11.74
N VAL A 306 -20.56 30.99 12.97
CA VAL A 306 -21.64 31.79 13.56
C VAL A 306 -21.05 32.79 14.56
N ASN A 307 -21.41 34.05 14.41
CA ASN A 307 -21.08 35.19 15.27
C ASN A 307 -19.56 35.32 15.51
N LEU A 308 -18.69 35.10 14.53
CA LEU A 308 -17.25 35.23 14.76
C LEU A 308 -16.85 36.69 14.93
N TYR A 309 -16.20 37.01 16.06
CA TYR A 309 -15.52 38.30 16.29
C TYR A 309 -14.17 38.35 15.58
N SER A 310 -14.01 39.27 14.63
CA SER A 310 -12.80 39.47 13.83
C SER A 310 -12.63 40.94 13.43
N THR A 311 -11.57 41.25 12.68
CA THR A 311 -11.27 42.59 12.19
C THR A 311 -12.36 43.16 11.29
N TYR A 312 -12.51 44.47 11.28
CA TYR A 312 -13.49 45.21 10.47
C TYR A 312 -12.81 46.39 9.78
N ASN A 313 -13.45 46.99 8.76
CA ASN A 313 -12.78 47.98 7.92
C ASN A 313 -13.08 49.46 8.27
N SER A 314 -13.82 49.75 9.35
CA SER A 314 -14.20 51.13 9.69
C SER A 314 -13.04 51.95 10.29
N SER A 315 -12.01 51.32 10.87
CA SER A 315 -10.78 51.96 11.37
C SER A 315 -9.63 50.94 11.59
N ASP A 316 -8.43 51.39 11.96
CA ASP A 316 -7.26 50.52 12.26
C ASP A 316 -7.41 49.67 13.51
N SER A 317 -8.47 49.89 14.28
CA SER A 317 -8.78 49.18 15.52
C SER A 317 -10.23 48.72 15.58
N SER A 318 -10.93 48.63 14.44
CA SER A 318 -12.34 48.21 14.43
C SER A 318 -12.49 46.71 14.31
N TYR A 319 -13.42 46.15 15.08
CA TYR A 319 -13.78 44.73 15.06
C TYR A 319 -15.29 44.59 14.98
N ALA A 320 -15.76 43.46 14.44
CA ALA A 320 -17.18 43.17 14.34
C ALA A 320 -17.46 41.67 14.41
N TYR A 321 -18.71 41.35 14.74
CA TYR A 321 -19.24 40.00 14.66
C TYR A 321 -19.87 39.78 13.28
N ALA A 322 -19.58 38.64 12.66
CA ALA A 322 -20.21 38.23 11.41
C ALA A 322 -20.55 36.73 11.44
N SER A 323 -21.54 36.34 10.63
CA SER A 323 -22.01 34.96 10.52
C SER A 323 -22.11 34.55 9.05
N GLY A 324 -21.66 33.34 8.74
CA GLY A 324 -21.74 32.76 7.40
C GLY A 324 -20.76 31.61 7.22
N THR A 325 -20.97 30.80 6.18
CA THR A 325 -19.92 29.89 5.68
C THR A 325 -18.67 30.66 5.24
N SER A 326 -18.83 31.95 4.92
CA SER A 326 -17.74 32.92 4.73
C SER A 326 -16.82 33.11 5.95
N MET A 327 -17.27 32.79 7.15
CA MET A 327 -16.46 32.85 8.38
C MET A 327 -15.89 31.46 8.75
N ALA A 328 -16.59 30.39 8.38
CA ALA A 328 -16.13 29.02 8.59
C ALA A 328 -14.96 28.65 7.65
N SER A 329 -15.09 29.01 6.37
CA SER A 329 -14.08 28.76 5.34
C SER A 329 -12.69 29.34 5.68
N PRO A 330 -12.52 30.62 6.08
CA PRO A 330 -11.21 31.15 6.45
C PRO A 330 -10.65 30.53 7.72
N ALA A 331 -11.51 30.11 8.66
CA ALA A 331 -11.08 29.39 9.85
C ALA A 331 -10.43 28.05 9.44
N ALA A 332 -11.07 27.29 8.56
CA ALA A 332 -10.52 26.06 7.99
C ALA A 332 -9.23 26.32 7.18
N ALA A 333 -9.19 27.37 6.34
CA ALA A 333 -8.01 27.72 5.56
C ALA A 333 -6.78 28.04 6.44
N GLY A 334 -6.99 28.71 7.57
CA GLY A 334 -5.93 28.93 8.55
C GLY A 334 -5.43 27.61 9.17
N VAL A 335 -6.33 26.66 9.48
CA VAL A 335 -5.93 25.31 9.93
C VAL A 335 -5.08 24.60 8.87
N VAL A 336 -5.51 24.61 7.61
CA VAL A 336 -4.75 24.02 6.49
C VAL A 336 -3.36 24.65 6.41
N GLY A 337 -3.23 25.97 6.54
CA GLY A 337 -1.94 26.65 6.57
C GLY A 337 -1.02 26.15 7.70
N LEU A 338 -1.56 25.92 8.90
CA LEU A 338 -0.81 25.33 10.02
C LEU A 338 -0.39 23.88 9.74
N LEU A 339 -1.23 23.08 9.09
CA LEU A 339 -0.90 21.71 8.71
C LEU A 339 0.23 21.69 7.67
N VAL A 340 0.19 22.56 6.66
CA VAL A 340 1.28 22.74 5.70
C VAL A 340 2.58 23.12 6.42
N ARG A 341 2.53 24.06 7.37
CA ARG A 341 3.71 24.42 8.17
C ARG A 341 4.26 23.24 8.97
N HIS A 342 3.37 22.51 9.64
CA HIS A 342 3.78 21.39 10.48
C HIS A 342 4.43 20.28 9.65
N GLN A 343 3.82 19.94 8.51
CA GLN A 343 4.38 18.99 7.57
C GLN A 343 5.79 19.40 7.11
N ARG A 344 5.97 20.66 6.72
CA ARG A 344 7.28 21.19 6.33
C ARG A 344 8.31 21.09 7.46
N ASN A 345 7.90 21.37 8.70
CA ASN A 345 8.78 21.28 9.87
C ASN A 345 9.24 19.82 10.11
N LEU A 346 8.34 18.86 9.93
CA LEU A 346 8.62 17.44 10.16
C LEU A 346 9.40 16.78 9.00
N ASN A 347 9.19 17.25 7.77
CA ASN A 347 9.64 16.55 6.56
C ASN A 347 10.50 17.44 5.66
N GLN A 348 11.45 18.19 6.24
CA GLN A 348 12.49 18.94 5.50
C GLN A 348 11.92 19.89 4.43
N GLY A 349 10.80 20.55 4.72
CA GLY A 349 10.17 21.51 3.81
C GLY A 349 9.30 20.89 2.71
N GLN A 350 9.09 19.57 2.71
CA GLN A 350 8.17 18.92 1.76
C GLN A 350 6.72 19.26 2.07
N ASP A 351 5.92 19.40 1.01
CA ASP A 351 4.47 19.60 1.07
C ASP A 351 3.75 18.27 0.79
N LEU A 352 2.54 18.12 1.32
CA LEU A 352 1.61 17.06 0.92
C LEU A 352 0.73 17.53 -0.22
N TRP A 353 0.27 16.61 -1.05
CA TRP A 353 -0.80 16.83 -2.00
C TRP A 353 -2.08 17.29 -1.29
N SER A 354 -2.85 18.10 -2.00
CA SER A 354 -4.14 18.65 -1.61
C SER A 354 -5.14 17.53 -1.27
N ALA A 355 -5.15 16.47 -2.07
CA ALA A 355 -5.92 15.25 -1.78
C ALA A 355 -5.51 14.61 -0.44
N THR A 356 -4.21 14.54 -0.13
CA THR A 356 -3.71 13.97 1.13
C THR A 356 -4.10 14.81 2.33
N ILE A 357 -4.03 16.14 2.23
CA ILE A 357 -4.53 17.05 3.27
C ILE A 357 -6.05 16.87 3.46
N LYS A 358 -6.81 16.72 2.38
CA LYS A 358 -8.26 16.44 2.42
C LYS A 358 -8.54 15.12 3.13
N ALA A 359 -7.85 14.03 2.77
CA ALA A 359 -7.95 12.73 3.44
C ALA A 359 -7.60 12.82 4.93
N LEU A 360 -6.51 13.53 5.27
CA LEU A 360 -6.07 13.73 6.66
C LEU A 360 -7.15 14.42 7.50
N LEU A 361 -7.70 15.53 7.01
CA LEU A 361 -8.77 16.26 7.70
C LEU A 361 -10.03 15.41 7.87
N ILE A 362 -10.40 14.61 6.85
CA ILE A 362 -11.58 13.74 6.88
C ILE A 362 -11.41 12.54 7.80
N ALA A 363 -10.22 11.93 7.85
CA ALA A 363 -9.91 10.83 8.76
C ALA A 363 -9.90 11.29 10.22
N THR A 364 -9.49 12.53 10.47
CA THR A 364 -9.31 13.08 11.82
C THR A 364 -10.47 13.91 12.33
N ALA A 365 -11.47 14.20 11.47
CA ALA A 365 -12.66 14.95 11.83
C ALA A 365 -13.37 14.36 13.06
N ASN A 366 -13.86 15.26 13.91
CA ASN A 366 -14.78 14.92 14.98
C ASN A 366 -16.16 14.65 14.39
N GLU A 367 -16.78 13.57 14.87
CA GLU A 367 -18.11 13.18 14.42
C GLU A 367 -19.14 14.28 14.75
N ALA A 368 -20.15 14.43 13.91
CA ALA A 368 -21.16 15.47 14.03
C ALA A 368 -22.53 14.96 13.58
N GLY A 369 -23.59 15.53 14.14
CA GLY A 369 -24.94 15.09 13.82
C GLY A 369 -25.40 13.88 14.65
N PRO A 370 -26.59 13.34 14.34
CA PRO A 370 -27.26 12.34 15.15
C PRO A 370 -26.86 10.88 14.86
N ALA A 371 -26.11 10.63 13.78
CA ALA A 371 -25.70 9.30 13.35
C ALA A 371 -24.21 9.30 12.98
N ASP A 372 -23.56 8.15 13.12
CA ASP A 372 -22.16 7.98 12.74
C ASP A 372 -21.99 8.01 11.21
N GLY A 373 -20.85 8.50 10.75
CA GLY A 373 -20.53 8.59 9.33
C GLY A 373 -20.94 9.93 8.72
N PRO A 374 -20.76 10.11 7.40
CA PRO A 374 -21.03 11.37 6.75
C PRO A 374 -22.53 11.66 6.65
N ASP A 375 -22.87 12.94 6.54
CA ASP A 375 -24.18 13.39 6.09
C ASP A 375 -24.07 14.63 5.19
N TYR A 376 -25.16 15.01 4.52
CA TYR A 376 -25.15 16.15 3.60
C TYR A 376 -25.16 17.54 4.30
N LYS A 377 -25.23 17.59 5.63
CA LYS A 377 -25.20 18.84 6.40
C LYS A 377 -23.80 19.13 6.94
N PHE A 378 -23.23 18.16 7.64
CA PHE A 378 -21.94 18.25 8.31
C PHE A 378 -20.78 17.70 7.47
N GLY A 379 -21.07 17.06 6.34
CA GLY A 379 -20.06 16.38 5.55
C GLY A 379 -19.48 15.21 6.35
N TRP A 380 -18.15 15.13 6.40
CA TRP A 380 -17.42 14.14 7.17
C TRP A 380 -17.19 14.51 8.65
N GLY A 381 -17.65 15.70 9.08
CA GLY A 381 -17.61 16.16 10.46
C GLY A 381 -16.87 17.49 10.69
N LEU A 382 -16.62 17.78 11.96
CA LEU A 382 -15.96 19.01 12.42
C LEU A 382 -14.43 18.86 12.37
N ILE A 383 -13.73 19.84 11.79
CA ILE A 383 -12.27 19.87 11.74
C ILE A 383 -11.64 19.78 13.14
N ASP A 384 -10.61 18.94 13.28
CA ASP A 384 -9.78 18.83 14.48
C ASP A 384 -8.30 18.98 14.14
N ALA A 385 -7.78 20.20 14.30
CA ALA A 385 -6.41 20.54 13.94
C ALA A 385 -5.38 19.74 14.74
N LYS A 386 -5.66 19.47 16.02
CA LYS A 386 -4.73 18.71 16.88
C LYS A 386 -4.62 17.26 16.42
N LYS A 387 -5.75 16.58 16.17
CA LYS A 387 -5.72 15.19 15.68
C LYS A 387 -4.98 15.08 14.34
N ALA A 388 -5.22 16.02 13.43
CA ALA A 388 -4.49 16.09 12.16
C ALA A 388 -2.97 16.24 12.37
N THR A 389 -2.52 17.13 13.27
CA THR A 389 -1.09 17.27 13.58
C THR A 389 -0.50 16.04 14.30
N ASP A 390 -1.25 15.39 15.19
CA ASP A 390 -0.80 14.18 15.88
C ASP A 390 -0.51 13.04 14.88
N VAL A 391 -1.36 12.90 13.84
CA VAL A 391 -1.15 11.92 12.76
C VAL A 391 0.09 12.25 11.93
N LEU A 392 0.32 13.53 11.58
CA LEU A 392 1.53 13.94 10.86
C LEU A 392 2.81 13.67 11.67
N LEU A 393 2.78 13.95 12.98
CA LEU A 393 3.87 13.65 13.89
C LEU A 393 4.13 12.14 13.95
N ALA A 394 3.08 11.33 14.14
CA ALA A 394 3.18 9.88 14.15
C ALA A 394 3.79 9.35 12.84
N ASN A 395 3.37 9.89 11.68
CA ASN A 395 3.93 9.52 10.39
C ASN A 395 5.41 9.91 10.24
N SER A 396 5.84 11.04 10.79
CA SER A 396 7.26 11.43 10.75
C SER A 396 8.17 10.50 11.57
N GLN A 397 7.62 9.88 12.62
CA GLN A 397 8.34 8.96 13.50
C GLN A 397 8.31 7.53 12.97
N THR A 398 7.14 7.08 12.49
CA THR A 398 6.91 5.78 11.87
C THR A 398 6.12 5.97 10.58
N PRO A 399 6.81 6.14 9.43
CA PRO A 399 6.15 6.40 8.15
C PRO A 399 5.20 5.28 7.73
N GLY A 400 4.07 5.68 7.13
CA GLY A 400 3.11 4.76 6.53
C GLY A 400 1.65 5.01 6.93
N VAL A 401 1.36 5.93 7.85
CA VAL A 401 -0.03 6.29 8.20
C VAL A 401 -0.57 7.48 7.40
N VAL A 402 0.32 8.23 6.75
CA VAL A 402 -0.02 9.17 5.67
C VAL A 402 0.76 8.73 4.44
N VAL A 403 0.05 8.34 3.39
CA VAL A 403 0.62 7.74 2.18
C VAL A 403 0.22 8.55 0.95
N GLU A 404 1.19 8.79 0.08
CA GLU A 404 1.01 9.36 -1.25
C GLU A 404 1.51 8.34 -2.27
N ASP A 405 0.61 7.83 -3.11
CA ASP A 405 0.95 6.81 -4.10
C ASP A 405 0.16 7.06 -5.40
N THR A 406 0.53 6.32 -6.45
CA THR A 406 -0.12 6.34 -7.76
C THR A 406 -0.60 4.95 -8.11
N LEU A 407 -1.87 4.84 -8.46
CA LEU A 407 -2.50 3.63 -8.94
C LEU A 407 -2.45 3.58 -10.47
N GLN A 408 -1.94 2.49 -11.03
CA GLN A 408 -1.92 2.22 -12.48
C GLN A 408 -3.15 1.42 -12.91
N ASN A 409 -3.47 1.44 -14.20
CA ASN A 409 -4.57 0.63 -14.75
C ASN A 409 -4.39 -0.87 -14.44
N GLY A 410 -5.45 -1.54 -14.01
CA GLY A 410 -5.43 -2.93 -13.49
C GLY A 410 -4.67 -3.17 -12.18
N GLN A 411 -4.07 -2.15 -11.55
CA GLN A 411 -3.29 -2.33 -10.32
C GLN A 411 -4.15 -2.36 -9.06
N THR A 412 -3.67 -3.11 -8.07
CA THR A 412 -4.10 -3.07 -6.66
C THR A 412 -2.94 -2.61 -5.80
N LYS A 413 -3.18 -1.68 -4.88
CA LYS A 413 -2.23 -1.29 -3.82
C LYS A 413 -2.73 -1.84 -2.49
N SER A 414 -1.87 -2.55 -1.77
CA SER A 414 -2.18 -3.09 -0.44
C SER A 414 -1.15 -2.61 0.58
N TYR A 415 -1.64 -2.18 1.74
CA TYR A 415 -0.86 -1.71 2.87
C TYR A 415 -1.22 -2.53 4.11
N THR A 416 -0.23 -2.99 4.86
CA THR A 416 -0.46 -3.80 6.06
C THR A 416 -0.16 -3.01 7.32
N TYR A 417 -1.06 -3.11 8.28
CA TYR A 417 -1.00 -2.42 9.56
C TYR A 417 -1.27 -3.38 10.72
N GLN A 418 -0.93 -2.94 11.92
CA GLN A 418 -1.30 -3.58 13.17
C GLN A 418 -2.25 -2.68 13.95
N SER A 419 -3.35 -3.30 14.42
CA SER A 419 -4.32 -2.72 15.32
C SER A 419 -4.04 -3.17 16.75
N SER A 420 -4.10 -2.24 17.70
CA SER A 420 -4.09 -2.53 19.15
C SER A 420 -5.50 -2.53 19.77
N GLY A 421 -6.55 -2.42 18.95
CA GLY A 421 -7.95 -2.39 19.39
C GLY A 421 -8.57 -1.00 19.49
N ALA A 422 -7.83 0.06 19.19
CA ALA A 422 -8.38 1.42 19.10
C ALA A 422 -9.32 1.56 17.88
N PRO A 423 -10.30 2.49 17.90
CA PRO A 423 -11.10 2.79 16.72
C PRO A 423 -10.23 3.19 15.53
N VAL A 424 -10.53 2.62 14.36
CA VAL A 424 -9.77 2.84 13.13
C VAL A 424 -10.57 3.69 12.18
N ARG A 425 -9.91 4.65 11.53
CA ARG A 425 -10.45 5.39 10.40
C ARG A 425 -9.42 5.45 9.29
N VAL A 426 -9.84 5.08 8.09
CA VAL A 426 -9.02 5.12 6.89
C VAL A 426 -9.75 5.98 5.88
N ALA A 427 -9.15 7.10 5.49
CA ALA A 427 -9.67 7.97 4.44
C ALA A 427 -8.75 7.92 3.21
N LEU A 428 -9.36 7.70 2.06
CA LEU A 428 -8.77 7.79 0.73
C LEU A 428 -9.31 9.05 0.06
N ALA A 429 -8.46 9.85 -0.56
CA ALA A 429 -8.90 10.96 -1.42
C ALA A 429 -7.97 11.08 -2.64
N TRP A 430 -8.52 11.56 -3.76
CA TRP A 430 -7.74 11.84 -4.95
C TRP A 430 -8.18 13.14 -5.62
N THR A 431 -7.22 13.82 -6.23
CA THR A 431 -7.50 14.95 -7.12
C THR A 431 -7.92 14.37 -8.47
N ASP A 432 -9.23 14.24 -8.66
CA ASP A 432 -9.81 13.65 -9.86
C ASP A 432 -9.69 14.61 -11.06
N ARG A 433 -9.77 14.07 -12.27
CA ARG A 433 -9.80 14.91 -13.47
C ARG A 433 -11.09 15.72 -13.53
N PRO A 434 -11.13 16.87 -14.24
CA PRO A 434 -12.36 17.62 -14.42
C PRO A 434 -13.44 16.74 -15.07
N GLY A 435 -14.63 16.75 -14.46
CA GLY A 435 -15.77 15.99 -14.96
C GLY A 435 -16.46 16.67 -16.13
N PRO A 436 -17.43 16.00 -16.78
CA PRO A 436 -18.32 16.65 -17.74
C PRO A 436 -19.17 17.73 -17.04
N VAL A 437 -19.37 18.87 -17.71
CA VAL A 437 -20.22 19.95 -17.20
C VAL A 437 -21.69 19.57 -17.32
N SER A 438 -22.49 19.91 -16.31
CA SER A 438 -23.95 19.74 -16.34
C SER A 438 -24.61 20.65 -17.40
N ASN A 439 -25.74 20.23 -17.97
CA ASN A 439 -26.50 21.06 -18.92
C ASN A 439 -27.31 22.14 -18.19
N TYR A 440 -27.08 23.42 -18.53
CA TYR A 440 -27.84 24.55 -17.98
C TYR A 440 -29.37 24.36 -18.09
N GLY A 441 -30.09 24.74 -17.02
CA GLY A 441 -31.55 24.65 -16.97
C GLY A 441 -32.12 23.25 -16.72
N THR A 442 -31.27 22.23 -16.51
CA THR A 442 -31.70 20.88 -16.12
C THR A 442 -31.66 20.78 -14.60
N ASN A 443 -32.80 20.46 -13.97
CA ASN A 443 -32.82 20.15 -12.54
C ASN A 443 -32.19 18.76 -12.30
N ASP A 444 -31.26 18.69 -11.37
CA ASP A 444 -30.76 17.50 -10.69
C ASP A 444 -30.26 16.38 -11.65
N PRO A 445 -29.39 16.71 -12.63
CA PRO A 445 -28.80 15.70 -13.50
C PRO A 445 -28.01 14.66 -12.70
N THR A 446 -28.40 13.39 -12.82
CA THR A 446 -27.81 12.27 -12.06
C THR A 446 -26.56 11.67 -12.69
N ASP A 447 -26.15 12.17 -13.87
CA ASP A 447 -24.89 11.80 -14.52
C ASP A 447 -23.74 11.99 -13.54
N LEU A 448 -22.81 11.05 -13.44
CA LEU A 448 -21.68 11.17 -12.53
C LEU A 448 -20.72 12.27 -13.00
N ARG A 449 -20.16 13.02 -12.04
CA ARG A 449 -19.04 13.93 -12.32
C ARG A 449 -17.70 13.26 -12.08
N LEU A 450 -17.65 12.16 -11.33
CA LEU A 450 -16.45 11.34 -11.11
C LEU A 450 -15.91 10.79 -12.45
N VAL A 451 -14.60 10.88 -12.66
CA VAL A 451 -13.93 10.39 -13.88
C VAL A 451 -13.16 9.11 -13.59
N ASN A 452 -12.26 9.15 -12.60
CA ASN A 452 -11.54 7.96 -12.13
C ASN A 452 -12.18 7.47 -10.82
N ASP A 453 -12.74 6.26 -10.84
CA ASP A 453 -13.38 5.61 -9.70
C ASP A 453 -12.36 4.73 -8.96
N LEU A 454 -11.86 5.23 -7.82
CA LEU A 454 -10.97 4.49 -6.92
C LEU A 454 -11.78 3.87 -5.78
N ASP A 455 -11.43 2.65 -5.39
CA ASP A 455 -12.10 1.92 -4.32
C ASP A 455 -11.14 1.67 -3.14
N LEU A 456 -11.57 2.04 -1.95
CA LEU A 456 -10.99 1.71 -0.66
C LEU A 456 -11.72 0.50 -0.06
N ARG A 457 -10.95 -0.51 0.36
CA ARG A 457 -11.43 -1.61 1.21
C ARG A 457 -10.46 -1.86 2.34
N VAL A 458 -11.00 -2.14 3.53
CA VAL A 458 -10.17 -2.48 4.70
C VAL A 458 -10.52 -3.88 5.18
N PHE A 459 -9.53 -4.74 5.35
CA PHE A 459 -9.71 -6.11 5.81
C PHE A 459 -9.13 -6.27 7.20
N VAL A 460 -9.95 -6.69 8.17
CA VAL A 460 -9.51 -7.02 9.53
C VAL A 460 -9.58 -8.53 9.67
N ASN A 461 -8.44 -9.20 9.86
CA ASN A 461 -8.36 -10.67 9.87
C ASN A 461 -9.06 -11.33 8.65
N GLY A 462 -8.95 -10.68 7.48
CA GLY A 462 -9.57 -11.14 6.23
C GLY A 462 -11.05 -10.77 6.05
N VAL A 463 -11.72 -10.16 7.03
CA VAL A 463 -13.10 -9.68 6.90
C VAL A 463 -13.10 -8.27 6.31
N GLU A 464 -13.76 -8.11 5.17
CA GLU A 464 -13.88 -6.83 4.45
C GLU A 464 -14.82 -5.83 5.16
N TRP A 465 -14.38 -4.59 5.22
CA TRP A 465 -15.15 -3.42 5.63
C TRP A 465 -15.23 -2.44 4.46
N SER A 466 -16.46 -2.17 4.03
CA SER A 466 -16.78 -1.23 2.95
C SER A 466 -16.84 0.21 3.45
N PRO A 467 -16.63 1.21 2.57
CA PRO A 467 -16.72 2.62 2.91
C PRO A 467 -18.15 3.06 3.21
N TRP A 468 -18.30 4.27 3.73
CA TRP A 468 -19.59 4.93 3.89
C TRP A 468 -20.16 5.41 2.55
N VAL A 469 -21.48 5.31 2.40
CA VAL A 469 -22.25 5.84 1.27
C VAL A 469 -23.52 6.54 1.75
N LEU A 470 -23.97 7.56 1.04
CA LEU A 470 -25.26 8.23 1.26
C LEU A 470 -26.21 7.98 0.08
N ASN A 471 -27.51 8.02 0.38
CA ASN A 471 -28.56 7.94 -0.63
C ASN A 471 -29.06 9.36 -0.98
N PRO A 472 -28.71 9.93 -2.15
CA PRO A 472 -29.16 11.28 -2.53
C PRO A 472 -30.68 11.38 -2.71
N ALA A 473 -31.38 10.27 -2.98
CA ALA A 473 -32.85 10.26 -3.05
C ALA A 473 -33.52 10.32 -1.65
N SER A 474 -32.75 10.20 -0.57
CA SER A 474 -33.22 10.33 0.81
C SER A 474 -32.17 11.05 1.66
N PRO A 475 -31.93 12.35 1.39
CA PRO A 475 -30.74 13.04 1.87
C PRO A 475 -30.72 13.30 3.39
N SER A 476 -31.83 13.03 4.10
CA SER A 476 -31.88 13.07 5.57
C SER A 476 -31.58 11.74 6.24
N SER A 477 -31.49 10.64 5.49
CA SER A 477 -31.21 9.32 6.04
C SER A 477 -29.74 9.21 6.44
N ALA A 478 -29.47 8.44 7.50
CA ALA A 478 -28.11 8.13 7.92
C ALA A 478 -27.34 7.38 6.82
N ALA A 479 -26.02 7.56 6.77
CA ALA A 479 -25.14 6.82 5.89
C ALA A 479 -25.19 5.32 6.17
N THR A 480 -24.96 4.53 5.12
CA THR A 480 -24.82 3.08 5.20
C THR A 480 -23.44 2.67 4.68
N ARG A 481 -23.09 1.39 4.83
CA ARG A 481 -21.87 0.83 4.24
C ARG A 481 -22.16 0.32 2.84
N GLY A 482 -21.27 0.59 1.90
CA GLY A 482 -21.45 0.16 0.52
C GLY A 482 -20.32 0.64 -0.38
N ASP A 483 -20.48 0.40 -1.67
CA ASP A 483 -19.55 0.84 -2.71
C ASP A 483 -19.80 2.31 -3.07
N ASN A 484 -18.81 3.19 -2.87
CA ASN A 484 -18.95 4.60 -3.20
C ASN A 484 -18.36 4.89 -4.59
N PHE A 485 -19.24 4.99 -5.58
CA PHE A 485 -18.85 5.22 -6.98
C PHE A 485 -19.04 6.67 -7.44
N ARG A 486 -19.25 7.61 -6.51
CA ARG A 486 -19.64 9.01 -6.84
C ARG A 486 -18.65 10.03 -6.31
N ASP A 487 -18.15 9.82 -5.10
CA ASP A 487 -17.23 10.74 -4.44
C ASP A 487 -15.78 10.47 -4.82
N ASN A 488 -14.96 11.51 -4.91
CA ASN A 488 -13.50 11.37 -5.01
C ASN A 488 -12.81 11.24 -3.64
N VAL A 489 -13.59 10.78 -2.65
CA VAL A 489 -13.18 10.52 -1.27
C VAL A 489 -13.97 9.33 -0.74
N GLU A 490 -13.28 8.40 -0.10
CA GLU A 490 -13.91 7.31 0.64
C GLU A 490 -13.35 7.22 2.07
N ARG A 491 -14.21 6.89 3.04
CA ARG A 491 -13.79 6.63 4.42
C ARG A 491 -14.38 5.34 4.95
N VAL A 492 -13.52 4.49 5.53
CA VAL A 492 -13.91 3.29 6.29
C VAL A 492 -13.63 3.54 7.76
N ASP A 493 -14.65 3.32 8.60
CA ASP A 493 -14.54 3.45 10.06
C ASP A 493 -14.80 2.09 10.71
N ILE A 494 -13.92 1.64 11.60
CA ILE A 494 -14.03 0.36 12.31
C ILE A 494 -13.98 0.67 13.81
N PRO A 495 -15.14 0.61 14.52
CA PRO A 495 -15.22 1.07 15.91
C PRO A 495 -14.36 0.26 16.89
N SER A 496 -14.26 -1.06 16.67
CA SER A 496 -13.52 -1.96 17.55
C SER A 496 -12.91 -3.11 16.73
N PRO A 497 -11.71 -2.93 16.17
CA PRO A 497 -11.03 -3.95 15.39
C PRO A 497 -10.39 -5.07 16.25
N GLY A 498 -10.31 -4.89 17.57
CA GLY A 498 -9.48 -5.75 18.43
C GLY A 498 -7.99 -5.69 18.08
N THR A 499 -7.18 -6.58 18.68
CA THR A 499 -5.79 -6.77 18.23
C THR A 499 -5.81 -7.62 16.95
N ALA A 500 -5.35 -7.05 15.84
CA ALA A 500 -5.48 -7.67 14.54
C ALA A 500 -4.46 -7.10 13.55
N THR A 501 -4.10 -7.93 12.55
CA THR A 501 -3.48 -7.41 11.32
C THR A 501 -4.58 -6.87 10.42
N VAL A 502 -4.36 -5.66 9.91
CA VAL A 502 -5.30 -4.92 9.07
C VAL A 502 -4.66 -4.68 7.70
N GLU A 503 -5.33 -5.10 6.64
CA GLU A 503 -4.95 -4.77 5.25
C GLU A 503 -5.82 -3.61 4.77
N VAL A 504 -5.21 -2.54 4.29
CA VAL A 504 -5.90 -1.48 3.54
C VAL A 504 -5.59 -1.67 2.08
N ARG A 505 -6.62 -1.78 1.25
CA ARG A 505 -6.51 -2.01 -0.19
C ARG A 505 -7.12 -0.83 -0.95
N VAL A 506 -6.39 -0.37 -1.97
CA VAL A 506 -6.86 0.62 -2.94
C VAL A 506 -6.86 -0.01 -4.33
N THR A 507 -8.02 -0.03 -4.97
CA THR A 507 -8.24 -0.52 -6.34
C THR A 507 -8.94 0.56 -7.18
N HIS A 508 -9.31 0.24 -8.42
CA HIS A 508 -10.13 1.11 -9.25
C HIS A 508 -11.10 0.31 -10.13
N LYS A 509 -12.14 0.98 -10.61
CA LYS A 509 -13.09 0.42 -11.57
C LYS A 509 -12.84 0.95 -12.97
N GLY A 510 -13.15 0.10 -13.95
CA GLY A 510 -13.04 0.45 -15.36
C GLY A 510 -11.59 0.67 -15.79
N SER A 511 -11.37 1.68 -16.62
CA SER A 511 -10.02 2.10 -17.03
C SER A 511 -9.74 3.50 -16.55
N LEU A 512 -8.61 3.69 -15.86
CA LEU A 512 -8.18 5.02 -15.41
C LEU A 512 -7.89 5.92 -16.62
N VAL A 513 -8.58 7.04 -16.71
CA VAL A 513 -8.30 8.08 -17.71
C VAL A 513 -6.89 8.63 -17.46
N GLY A 514 -6.03 8.54 -18.49
CA GLY A 514 -4.60 8.83 -18.39
C GLY A 514 -3.75 7.68 -17.88
N GLY A 515 -4.31 6.48 -17.75
CA GLY A 515 -3.61 5.24 -17.38
C GLY A 515 -3.24 5.10 -15.90
N SER A 516 -3.36 6.18 -15.13
CA SER A 516 -3.04 6.21 -13.70
C SER A 516 -3.76 7.35 -12.96
N GLN A 517 -3.89 7.21 -11.63
CA GLN A 517 -4.44 8.22 -10.71
C GLN A 517 -3.62 8.27 -9.42
N ALA A 518 -3.17 9.47 -9.03
CA ALA A 518 -2.51 9.71 -7.74
C ALA A 518 -3.56 9.85 -6.63
N PHE A 519 -3.24 9.35 -5.45
CA PHE A 519 -4.13 9.40 -4.29
C PHE A 519 -3.36 9.62 -2.98
N GLY A 520 -4.05 10.21 -2.01
CA GLY A 520 -3.61 10.34 -0.63
C GLY A 520 -4.41 9.42 0.29
N LEU A 521 -3.74 8.77 1.23
CA LEU A 521 -4.34 7.96 2.29
C LEU A 521 -3.99 8.54 3.65
N ALA A 522 -4.98 8.64 4.55
CA ALA A 522 -4.75 8.95 5.96
C ALA A 522 -5.34 7.85 6.84
N VAL A 523 -4.53 7.33 7.75
CA VAL A 523 -4.83 6.19 8.60
C VAL A 523 -4.74 6.59 10.07
N VAL A 524 -5.83 6.41 10.80
CA VAL A 524 -5.96 6.73 12.22
C VAL A 524 -6.24 5.44 12.99
N GLY A 525 -5.59 5.28 14.14
CA GLY A 525 -5.81 4.13 15.05
C GLY A 525 -5.02 2.87 14.68
N LEU A 526 -4.20 2.90 13.63
CA LEU A 526 -3.34 1.81 13.21
C LEU A 526 -1.87 2.20 13.24
N THR A 527 -1.01 1.19 13.39
CA THR A 527 0.45 1.34 13.25
C THR A 527 0.92 0.63 11.98
N PRO A 528 1.81 1.22 11.17
CA PRO A 528 2.35 0.55 9.99
C PRO A 528 2.97 -0.79 10.38
N GLY A 529 2.59 -1.86 9.68
CA GLY A 529 3.21 -3.16 9.86
C GLY A 529 4.68 -3.09 9.42
N VAL A 530 5.58 -3.73 10.17
CA VAL A 530 6.98 -3.83 9.73
C VAL A 530 7.01 -4.62 8.42
N ALA A 531 7.51 -4.02 7.34
CA ALA A 531 7.61 -4.69 6.06
C ALA A 531 8.36 -6.01 6.24
N SER A 532 7.69 -7.13 5.93
CA SER A 532 8.27 -8.45 6.06
C SER A 532 9.38 -8.62 5.02
N ARG A 533 10.57 -9.04 5.46
CA ARG A 533 11.71 -9.36 4.59
C ARG A 533 12.32 -10.68 5.02
N LEU A 534 13.12 -11.28 4.14
CA LEU A 534 13.88 -12.47 4.50
C LEU A 534 14.87 -12.14 5.62
N GLN A 535 14.77 -12.87 6.73
CA GLN A 535 15.66 -12.74 7.89
C GLN A 535 16.79 -13.76 7.82
N SER A 536 16.46 -15.02 7.54
CA SER A 536 17.42 -16.11 7.49
C SER A 536 16.99 -17.22 6.53
N LEU A 537 17.98 -18.01 6.13
CA LEU A 537 17.82 -19.25 5.39
C LEU A 537 18.73 -20.28 6.09
N THR A 538 18.20 -21.44 6.44
CA THR A 538 18.95 -22.53 7.06
C THR A 538 18.76 -23.82 6.29
N LEU A 539 19.69 -24.76 6.44
CA LEU A 539 19.66 -26.08 5.84
C LEU A 539 19.84 -27.13 6.93
N ASN A 540 19.06 -28.21 6.88
CA ASN A 540 19.22 -29.34 7.79
C ASN A 540 18.95 -30.66 7.06
N PRO A 541 19.95 -31.57 6.94
CA PRO A 541 21.34 -31.40 7.39
C PRO A 541 22.15 -30.43 6.50
N THR A 542 23.22 -29.83 7.04
CA THR A 542 24.15 -28.93 6.30
C THR A 542 25.20 -29.68 5.48
N GLN A 543 25.28 -30.99 5.66
CA GLN A 543 26.13 -31.89 4.88
C GLN A 543 25.35 -33.14 4.51
N VAL A 544 25.45 -33.57 3.25
CA VAL A 544 24.80 -34.78 2.73
C VAL A 544 25.75 -35.53 1.79
N VAL A 545 25.52 -36.83 1.65
CA VAL A 545 26.20 -37.61 0.60
C VAL A 545 25.49 -37.38 -0.73
N ALA A 546 26.25 -37.38 -1.83
CA ALA A 546 25.73 -37.27 -3.19
C ALA A 546 24.53 -38.20 -3.43
N GLY A 547 23.43 -37.64 -3.94
CA GLY A 547 22.16 -38.34 -4.16
C GLY A 547 21.19 -38.31 -2.97
N GLU A 548 21.64 -37.90 -1.78
CA GLU A 548 20.76 -37.64 -0.64
C GLU A 548 20.17 -36.20 -0.72
N SER A 549 19.21 -35.87 0.13
CA SER A 549 18.53 -34.58 0.13
C SER A 549 18.73 -33.81 1.44
N SER A 550 18.68 -32.49 1.36
CA SER A 550 18.58 -31.60 2.53
C SER A 550 17.25 -30.83 2.49
N VAL A 551 16.83 -30.29 3.63
CA VAL A 551 15.66 -29.42 3.73
C VAL A 551 16.11 -28.01 4.09
N GLY A 552 15.68 -27.03 3.29
CA GLY A 552 15.87 -25.63 3.58
C GLY A 552 14.68 -25.01 4.27
N THR A 553 14.93 -24.10 5.21
CA THR A 553 13.90 -23.30 5.89
C THR A 553 14.20 -21.82 5.68
N VAL A 554 13.20 -21.05 5.25
CA VAL A 554 13.27 -19.59 5.21
C VAL A 554 12.48 -19.00 6.37
N THR A 555 13.02 -17.97 7.02
CA THR A 555 12.34 -17.24 8.11
C THR A 555 12.28 -15.76 7.77
N LEU A 556 11.11 -15.15 7.99
CA LEU A 556 10.84 -13.73 7.76
C LEU A 556 10.93 -12.91 9.04
N THR A 557 11.24 -11.62 8.93
CA THR A 557 11.31 -10.70 10.07
C THR A 557 9.94 -10.40 10.71
N ALA A 558 8.85 -10.69 10.00
CA ALA A 558 7.47 -10.52 10.44
C ALA A 558 6.57 -11.49 9.65
N PRO A 559 5.35 -11.80 10.14
CA PRO A 559 4.39 -12.62 9.41
C PRO A 559 4.20 -12.18 7.94
N ALA A 560 4.10 -13.14 7.03
CA ALA A 560 3.88 -12.87 5.62
C ALA A 560 2.54 -12.13 5.40
N PRO A 561 2.47 -11.21 4.42
CA PRO A 561 1.27 -10.43 4.16
C PRO A 561 0.11 -11.30 3.65
N SER A 562 -1.07 -10.70 3.55
CA SER A 562 -2.21 -11.26 2.83
C SER A 562 -1.80 -11.63 1.40
N GLY A 563 -2.08 -12.86 0.96
CA GLY A 563 -1.57 -13.42 -0.29
C GLY A 563 -0.25 -14.20 -0.18
N GLY A 564 0.41 -14.18 0.99
CA GLY A 564 1.67 -14.88 1.25
C GLY A 564 2.91 -14.13 0.77
N ALA A 565 4.09 -14.65 1.12
CA ALA A 565 5.38 -14.12 0.70
C ALA A 565 6.10 -15.13 -0.19
N VAL A 566 6.29 -14.78 -1.47
CA VAL A 566 7.04 -15.61 -2.43
C VAL A 566 8.52 -15.27 -2.31
N VAL A 567 9.27 -16.14 -1.63
CA VAL A 567 10.73 -16.00 -1.49
C VAL A 567 11.39 -16.62 -2.72
N SER A 568 12.14 -15.81 -3.47
CA SER A 568 12.94 -16.31 -4.60
C SER A 568 14.15 -17.08 -4.06
N LEU A 569 14.45 -18.22 -4.67
CA LEU A 569 15.56 -19.09 -4.28
C LEU A 569 16.51 -19.28 -5.45
N SER A 570 17.80 -19.45 -5.16
CA SER A 570 18.81 -19.78 -6.16
C SER A 570 19.91 -20.66 -5.58
N SER A 571 20.56 -21.42 -6.45
CA SER A 571 21.73 -22.23 -6.13
C SER A 571 22.92 -21.76 -6.95
N SER A 572 24.08 -21.63 -6.31
CA SER A 572 25.34 -21.32 -6.99
C SER A 572 25.82 -22.45 -7.93
N ASN A 573 25.34 -23.68 -7.73
CA ASN A 573 25.58 -24.80 -8.63
C ASN A 573 24.36 -25.76 -8.68
N PRO A 574 23.36 -25.46 -9.53
CA PRO A 574 22.14 -26.26 -9.63
C PRO A 574 22.35 -27.72 -10.07
N SER A 575 23.49 -28.04 -10.70
CA SER A 575 23.82 -29.42 -11.10
C SER A 575 24.25 -30.30 -9.92
N VAL A 576 24.73 -29.69 -8.83
CA VAL A 576 25.18 -30.37 -7.62
C VAL A 576 24.13 -30.28 -6.50
N ALA A 577 23.49 -29.12 -6.33
CA ALA A 577 22.38 -28.95 -5.40
C ALA A 577 21.28 -28.09 -6.05
N ALA A 578 20.16 -28.73 -6.39
CA ALA A 578 19.01 -28.10 -7.03
C ALA A 578 17.97 -27.68 -5.99
N VAL A 579 17.35 -26.52 -6.21
CA VAL A 579 16.26 -25.95 -5.41
C VAL A 579 15.12 -25.52 -6.34
N PRO A 580 13.87 -25.43 -5.87
CA PRO A 580 12.81 -24.76 -6.62
C PRO A 580 13.16 -23.28 -6.83
N THR A 581 12.55 -22.64 -7.83
CA THR A 581 12.76 -21.20 -8.12
C THR A 581 12.24 -20.29 -7.01
N SER A 582 11.28 -20.76 -6.23
CA SER A 582 10.72 -20.03 -5.10
C SER A 582 10.05 -20.95 -4.07
N VAL A 583 9.85 -20.43 -2.87
CA VAL A 583 9.00 -21.02 -1.83
C VAL A 583 8.02 -19.95 -1.31
N THR A 584 6.78 -20.34 -1.03
CA THR A 584 5.75 -19.42 -0.52
C THR A 584 5.58 -19.59 0.99
N VAL A 585 5.85 -18.54 1.76
CA VAL A 585 5.42 -18.45 3.16
C VAL A 585 3.96 -18.06 3.19
N ALA A 586 3.11 -18.91 3.76
CA ALA A 586 1.68 -18.68 3.83
C ALA A 586 1.34 -17.39 4.59
N ALA A 587 0.26 -16.70 4.22
CA ALA A 587 -0.18 -15.48 4.90
C ALA A 587 -0.29 -15.69 6.42
N GLY A 588 0.26 -14.77 7.21
CA GLY A 588 0.31 -14.86 8.67
C GLY A 588 1.39 -15.80 9.25
N ALA A 589 2.04 -16.64 8.44
CA ALA A 589 3.18 -17.44 8.88
C ALA A 589 4.49 -16.66 8.72
N THR A 590 5.51 -17.04 9.50
CA THR A 590 6.86 -16.46 9.42
C THR A 590 7.85 -17.36 8.70
N GLU A 591 7.50 -18.61 8.44
CA GLU A 591 8.42 -19.63 7.93
C GLU A 591 7.79 -20.52 6.86
N ALA A 592 8.65 -21.03 5.97
CA ALA A 592 8.31 -22.11 5.04
C ALA A 592 9.54 -22.97 4.76
N THR A 593 9.30 -24.23 4.38
CA THR A 593 10.36 -25.18 4.03
C THR A 593 10.36 -25.50 2.54
N PHE A 594 11.52 -25.88 2.01
CA PHE A 594 11.71 -26.35 0.63
C PHE A 594 12.74 -27.48 0.59
N SER A 595 12.65 -28.35 -0.42
CA SER A 595 13.61 -29.43 -0.62
C SER A 595 14.83 -28.98 -1.40
N VAL A 596 15.99 -29.55 -1.05
CA VAL A 596 17.24 -29.45 -1.80
C VAL A 596 17.64 -30.85 -2.27
N SER A 597 17.70 -31.04 -3.58
CA SER A 597 18.06 -32.32 -4.22
C SER A 597 19.52 -32.28 -4.65
N THR A 598 20.31 -33.30 -4.33
CA THR A 598 21.74 -33.33 -4.72
C THR A 598 22.03 -34.25 -5.91
N GLY A 599 22.99 -33.81 -6.74
CA GLY A 599 23.54 -34.59 -7.84
C GLY A 599 24.76 -35.41 -7.42
N THR A 600 25.53 -35.88 -8.41
CA THR A 600 26.79 -36.59 -8.18
C THR A 600 27.96 -35.62 -8.08
N VAL A 601 28.93 -35.93 -7.22
CA VAL A 601 30.20 -35.19 -7.10
C VAL A 601 31.37 -36.16 -6.95
N SER A 602 32.52 -35.79 -7.49
CA SER A 602 33.78 -36.56 -7.38
C SER A 602 34.70 -36.05 -6.27
N SER A 603 34.41 -34.88 -5.70
CA SER A 603 35.10 -34.34 -4.52
C SER A 603 34.10 -33.53 -3.68
N GLN A 604 34.45 -33.28 -2.40
CA GLN A 604 33.61 -32.46 -1.53
C GLN A 604 33.35 -31.10 -2.18
N THR A 605 32.07 -30.81 -2.41
CA THR A 605 31.63 -29.59 -3.09
C THR A 605 30.72 -28.81 -2.15
N VAL A 606 31.05 -27.53 -1.93
CA VAL A 606 30.21 -26.61 -1.17
C VAL A 606 29.35 -25.82 -2.14
N VAL A 607 28.03 -25.82 -1.94
CA VAL A 607 27.07 -25.08 -2.76
C VAL A 607 26.32 -24.08 -1.89
N ALA A 608 26.47 -22.80 -2.19
CA ALA A 608 25.69 -21.74 -1.57
C ALA A 608 24.26 -21.73 -2.14
N ILE A 609 23.27 -21.85 -1.25
CA ILE A 609 21.85 -21.63 -1.52
C ILE A 609 21.50 -20.24 -1.02
N GLN A 610 20.82 -19.45 -1.85
CA GLN A 610 20.46 -18.06 -1.55
C GLN A 610 18.96 -17.87 -1.66
N GLY A 611 18.41 -17.03 -0.77
CA GLY A 611 17.04 -16.57 -0.82
C GLY A 611 16.95 -15.05 -0.82
N SER A 612 15.89 -14.50 -1.41
CA SER A 612 15.59 -13.07 -1.36
C SER A 612 14.09 -12.78 -1.26
N TYR A 613 13.71 -11.87 -0.37
CA TYR A 613 12.34 -11.35 -0.26
C TYR A 613 12.32 -10.00 0.48
N GLY A 614 11.51 -9.05 0.02
CA GLY A 614 11.29 -7.77 0.70
C GLY A 614 12.56 -6.93 0.91
N GLY A 615 13.55 -7.04 0.02
CA GLY A 615 14.87 -6.40 0.16
C GLY A 615 15.83 -7.10 1.12
N GLY A 616 15.39 -8.14 1.84
CA GLY A 616 16.24 -9.02 2.63
C GLY A 616 16.81 -10.15 1.78
N THR A 617 18.07 -10.52 2.04
CA THR A 617 18.76 -11.65 1.41
C THR A 617 19.41 -12.52 2.48
N ALA A 618 19.37 -13.84 2.31
CA ALA A 618 20.05 -14.77 3.20
C ALA A 618 20.67 -15.91 2.40
N SER A 619 21.73 -16.53 2.92
CA SER A 619 22.40 -17.65 2.30
C SER A 619 22.79 -18.71 3.32
N ALA A 620 22.79 -19.96 2.89
CA ALA A 620 23.34 -21.09 3.64
C ALA A 620 24.10 -22.02 2.69
N ASP A 621 25.18 -22.60 3.20
CA ASP A 621 26.02 -23.52 2.45
C ASP A 621 25.58 -24.97 2.69
N LEU A 622 25.37 -25.71 1.59
CA LEU A 622 25.25 -27.16 1.62
C LEU A 622 26.58 -27.80 1.21
N THR A 623 27.13 -28.65 2.07
CA THR A 623 28.29 -29.48 1.70
C THR A 623 27.81 -30.81 1.14
N VAL A 624 28.07 -31.05 -0.14
CA VAL A 624 27.81 -32.35 -0.78
C VAL A 624 29.12 -33.12 -0.85
N VAL A 625 29.18 -34.28 -0.19
CA VAL A 625 30.34 -35.17 -0.26
C VAL A 625 30.11 -36.30 -1.26
N PRO A 626 31.17 -36.80 -1.91
CA PRO A 626 31.05 -37.95 -2.81
C PRO A 626 30.44 -39.17 -2.12
N GLU A 627 29.75 -40.00 -2.90
CA GLU A 627 29.44 -41.36 -2.48
C GLU A 627 30.73 -42.18 -2.45
N GLN A 628 31.15 -42.68 -1.28
CA GLN A 628 32.31 -43.55 -1.15
C GLN A 628 31.98 -44.95 -1.70
N ALA A 629 32.05 -45.12 -3.02
CA ALA A 629 31.67 -46.36 -3.70
C ALA A 629 32.88 -47.27 -3.94
N LEU A 630 32.79 -48.52 -3.52
CA LEU A 630 33.69 -49.60 -3.94
C LEU A 630 33.10 -50.27 -5.17
N ALA A 631 33.84 -50.24 -6.28
CA ALA A 631 33.40 -50.79 -7.55
C ALA A 631 34.49 -51.60 -8.25
N GLY A 632 34.08 -52.66 -8.93
CA GLY A 632 35.02 -53.56 -9.58
C GLY A 632 34.35 -54.73 -10.28
N VAL A 633 35.16 -55.72 -10.61
CA VAL A 633 34.75 -56.98 -11.25
C VAL A 633 35.19 -58.18 -10.41
N GLY A 634 34.29 -59.13 -10.25
CA GLY A 634 34.54 -60.41 -9.58
C GLY A 634 34.40 -61.57 -10.55
N GLN A 635 35.21 -62.61 -10.37
CA GLN A 635 35.07 -63.87 -11.11
C GLN A 635 34.87 -65.01 -10.11
N LEU A 636 33.74 -65.70 -10.20
CA LEU A 636 33.47 -66.94 -9.48
C LEU A 636 33.94 -68.11 -10.34
N GLN A 637 35.11 -68.69 -10.02
CA GLN A 637 35.65 -69.79 -10.81
C GLN A 637 34.82 -71.06 -10.63
N ASP A 638 34.81 -71.91 -11.66
CA ASP A 638 34.19 -73.24 -11.64
C ASP A 638 32.70 -73.22 -11.27
N PHE A 639 31.98 -72.14 -11.61
CA PHE A 639 30.56 -71.96 -11.35
C PHE A 639 29.84 -71.45 -12.61
N ALA A 640 28.80 -72.18 -13.03
CA ALA A 640 27.98 -71.88 -14.19
C ALA A 640 26.54 -71.45 -13.85
N GLY A 641 26.17 -71.46 -12.56
CA GLY A 641 24.88 -70.98 -12.07
C GLY A 641 24.72 -69.45 -12.14
N ASP A 642 23.58 -68.96 -11.64
CA ASP A 642 23.29 -67.53 -11.59
C ASP A 642 24.13 -66.81 -10.53
N ARG A 643 25.20 -66.15 -10.98
CA ARG A 643 26.12 -65.38 -10.13
C ARG A 643 25.45 -64.21 -9.39
N THR A 644 24.30 -63.72 -9.87
CA THR A 644 23.58 -62.62 -9.21
C THR A 644 22.99 -63.05 -7.87
N GLN A 645 22.77 -64.34 -7.68
CA GLN A 645 22.22 -64.93 -6.46
C GLN A 645 23.28 -65.31 -5.43
N VAL A 646 24.57 -65.15 -5.73
CA VAL A 646 25.65 -65.54 -4.82
C VAL A 646 26.03 -64.36 -3.93
N PRO A 647 25.76 -64.41 -2.61
CA PRO A 647 26.20 -63.37 -1.69
C PRO A 647 27.70 -63.51 -1.44
N ILE A 648 28.45 -62.44 -1.67
CA ILE A 648 29.89 -62.39 -1.36
C ILE A 648 30.07 -61.47 -0.16
N THR A 649 30.70 -61.97 0.89
CA THR A 649 31.12 -61.14 2.02
C THR A 649 32.36 -60.36 1.62
N LEU A 650 32.28 -59.04 1.69
CA LEU A 650 33.38 -58.10 1.55
C LEU A 650 33.70 -57.53 2.93
N GLU A 651 34.86 -57.88 3.47
CA GLU A 651 35.39 -57.27 4.69
C GLU A 651 36.46 -56.25 4.33
N ILE A 652 36.27 -55.02 4.79
CA ILE A 652 37.29 -53.96 4.78
C ILE A 652 38.10 -54.13 6.07
N ARG A 653 39.41 -54.36 5.96
CA ARG A 653 40.29 -54.69 7.08
C ARG A 653 41.45 -53.70 7.19
N ASN A 654 41.99 -53.55 8.41
CA ASN A 654 43.24 -52.81 8.60
C ASN A 654 44.38 -53.47 7.81
N PRO A 655 45.29 -52.70 7.19
CA PRO A 655 46.36 -53.25 6.35
C PRO A 655 47.21 -54.28 7.09
N GLY A 656 47.39 -55.46 6.47
CA GLY A 656 48.24 -56.52 7.00
C GLY A 656 47.67 -57.28 8.20
N THR A 657 46.43 -57.02 8.60
CA THR A 657 45.77 -57.72 9.71
C THR A 657 44.46 -58.40 9.28
N THR A 658 43.88 -59.21 10.16
CA THR A 658 42.55 -59.81 10.00
C THR A 658 41.46 -58.98 10.71
N THR A 659 41.80 -57.79 11.22
CA THR A 659 40.87 -56.93 11.95
C THR A 659 39.90 -56.25 11.00
N VAL A 660 38.62 -56.62 11.07
CA VAL A 660 37.55 -56.05 10.25
C VAL A 660 37.16 -54.67 10.77
N VAL A 661 37.14 -53.69 9.87
CA VAL A 661 36.66 -52.31 10.09
C VAL A 661 35.20 -52.21 9.68
N GLN A 662 34.83 -52.82 8.55
CA GLN A 662 33.46 -52.87 8.05
C GLN A 662 33.24 -54.19 7.30
N SER A 663 32.06 -54.78 7.43
CA SER A 663 31.64 -55.95 6.66
C SER A 663 30.39 -55.61 5.84
N LEU A 664 30.41 -55.97 4.56
CA LEU A 664 29.39 -55.70 3.57
C LEU A 664 29.05 -56.98 2.81
N THR A 665 27.82 -57.11 2.34
CA THR A 665 27.44 -58.15 1.39
C THR A 665 27.32 -57.54 0.00
N ILE A 666 28.01 -58.11 -0.97
CA ILE A 666 27.93 -57.70 -2.39
C ILE A 666 27.37 -58.84 -3.23
N HIS A 667 26.72 -58.46 -4.33
CA HIS A 667 26.31 -59.37 -5.39
C HIS A 667 26.97 -58.92 -6.69
N LEU A 668 27.34 -59.88 -7.53
CA LEU A 668 27.85 -59.59 -8.87
C LEU A 668 26.66 -59.44 -9.84
N ASP A 669 26.73 -58.48 -10.76
CA ASP A 669 25.81 -58.40 -11.88
C ASP A 669 26.09 -59.50 -12.92
N SER A 670 25.28 -59.56 -13.99
CA SER A 670 25.42 -60.57 -15.05
C SER A 670 26.76 -60.49 -15.80
N ALA A 671 27.41 -59.32 -15.83
CA ALA A 671 28.75 -59.10 -16.40
C ALA A 671 29.87 -59.39 -15.38
N GLY A 672 29.55 -59.64 -14.11
CA GLY A 672 30.50 -59.85 -13.02
C GLY A 672 30.91 -58.56 -12.29
N GLY A 673 30.26 -57.43 -12.57
CA GLY A 673 30.50 -56.16 -11.91
C GLY A 673 29.88 -56.10 -10.51
N PHE A 674 30.44 -55.28 -9.61
CA PHE A 674 29.81 -54.93 -8.35
C PHE A 674 30.00 -53.44 -8.04
N ARG A 675 29.07 -52.87 -7.27
CA ARG A 675 29.17 -51.52 -6.71
C ARG A 675 28.50 -51.51 -5.33
N VAL A 676 29.21 -51.06 -4.31
CA VAL A 676 28.68 -50.99 -2.93
C VAL A 676 29.22 -49.75 -2.22
N ARG A 677 28.40 -49.11 -1.37
CA ARG A 677 28.81 -47.96 -0.56
C ARG A 677 29.59 -48.43 0.67
N ALA A 678 30.81 -47.92 0.83
CA ALA A 678 31.60 -48.06 2.05
C ALA A 678 31.37 -46.86 2.98
N ASN A 679 31.69 -47.04 4.26
CA ASN A 679 31.66 -45.98 5.26
C ASN A 679 32.88 -46.09 6.16
N VAL A 680 34.06 -45.88 5.57
CA VAL A 680 35.35 -45.90 6.27
C VAL A 680 36.09 -44.57 6.01
N ALA A 681 36.97 -44.19 6.93
CA ALA A 681 37.82 -43.02 6.71
C ALA A 681 38.69 -43.23 5.45
N PRO A 682 38.99 -42.19 4.66
CA PRO A 682 39.93 -42.33 3.55
C PRO A 682 41.28 -42.84 4.06
N GLY A 683 41.82 -43.85 3.39
CA GLY A 683 42.98 -44.57 3.90
C GLY A 683 43.34 -45.79 3.06
N THR A 684 44.32 -46.53 3.55
CA THR A 684 44.73 -47.80 2.95
C THR A 684 44.11 -48.95 3.74
N TYR A 685 43.54 -49.93 3.04
CA TYR A 685 42.83 -51.08 3.62
C TYR A 685 43.14 -52.36 2.85
N ASP A 686 42.96 -53.51 3.51
CA ASP A 686 42.91 -54.81 2.84
C ASP A 686 41.43 -55.17 2.60
N LEU A 687 41.08 -55.58 1.37
CA LEU A 687 39.72 -55.98 1.01
C LEU A 687 39.63 -57.50 0.87
N ALA A 688 38.96 -58.15 1.80
CA ALA A 688 38.77 -59.60 1.82
C ALA A 688 37.40 -59.99 1.25
N PHE A 689 37.41 -60.71 0.13
CA PHE A 689 36.22 -61.24 -0.54
C PHE A 689 36.08 -62.73 -0.23
N LYS A 690 34.91 -63.16 0.24
CA LYS A 690 34.61 -64.56 0.57
C LYS A 690 33.18 -64.92 0.15
N GLY A 691 33.07 -65.84 -0.80
CA GLY A 691 31.80 -66.51 -1.12
C GLY A 691 31.55 -67.71 -0.21
N PRO A 692 30.31 -68.26 -0.17
CA PRO A 692 29.96 -69.35 0.74
C PRO A 692 30.86 -70.58 0.57
N THR A 693 31.05 -71.02 -0.67
CA THR A 693 31.83 -72.23 -1.02
C THR A 693 33.20 -71.92 -1.66
N TRP A 694 33.58 -70.65 -1.73
CA TRP A 694 34.82 -70.24 -2.40
C TRP A 694 35.90 -69.83 -1.42
N LEU A 695 37.16 -70.15 -1.68
CA LEU A 695 38.29 -69.64 -0.91
C LEU A 695 38.33 -68.11 -0.89
N ARG A 696 38.72 -67.54 0.27
CA ARG A 696 38.87 -66.10 0.46
C ARG A 696 39.99 -65.55 -0.43
N LYS A 697 39.74 -64.38 -1.01
CA LYS A 697 40.75 -63.59 -1.71
C LYS A 697 40.90 -62.22 -1.04
N VAL A 698 42.13 -61.81 -0.76
CA VAL A 698 42.45 -60.49 -0.18
C VAL A 698 43.18 -59.64 -1.21
N LEU A 699 42.62 -58.47 -1.51
CA LEU A 699 43.31 -57.39 -2.20
C LEU A 699 44.02 -56.54 -1.15
N LYS A 700 45.36 -56.51 -1.19
CA LYS A 700 46.17 -55.82 -0.19
C LYS A 700 46.41 -54.35 -0.55
N ASN A 701 46.52 -53.51 0.46
CA ASN A 701 46.89 -52.10 0.33
C ASN A 701 46.02 -51.31 -0.67
N VAL A 702 44.72 -51.57 -0.68
CA VAL A 702 43.75 -50.81 -1.48
C VAL A 702 43.59 -49.42 -0.89
N ALA A 703 43.92 -48.40 -1.67
CA ALA A 703 43.62 -47.02 -1.31
C ALA A 703 42.12 -46.77 -1.52
N ILE A 704 41.40 -46.50 -0.44
CA ILE A 704 40.01 -46.05 -0.47
C ILE A 704 40.04 -44.54 -0.25
N ALA A 705 39.72 -43.78 -1.29
CA ALA A 705 39.61 -42.32 -1.24
C ALA A 705 38.24 -41.89 -0.67
N ALA A 706 37.99 -40.58 -0.63
CA ALA A 706 36.71 -40.03 -0.17
C ALA A 706 35.53 -40.42 -1.09
N ASP A 707 35.79 -40.63 -2.38
CA ASP A 707 34.86 -41.14 -3.40
C ASP A 707 34.94 -42.66 -3.58
N GLY A 708 35.75 -43.34 -2.77
CA GLY A 708 35.86 -44.80 -2.72
C GLY A 708 37.03 -45.35 -3.52
N ALA A 709 36.83 -46.50 -4.17
CA ALA A 709 37.85 -47.18 -4.96
C ALA A 709 37.20 -47.89 -6.15
N SER A 710 37.76 -47.71 -7.34
CA SER A 710 37.28 -48.32 -8.59
C SER A 710 38.33 -49.22 -9.23
N GLY A 711 37.91 -50.02 -10.20
CA GLY A 711 38.82 -50.96 -10.89
C GLY A 711 39.28 -52.12 -10.03
N LEU A 712 38.59 -52.41 -8.92
CA LEU A 712 38.88 -53.56 -8.08
C LEU A 712 38.64 -54.84 -8.88
N SER A 713 39.55 -55.81 -8.79
CA SER A 713 39.40 -57.08 -9.50
C SER A 713 39.79 -58.23 -8.58
N PHE A 714 38.89 -59.19 -8.42
CA PHE A 714 39.16 -60.40 -7.65
C PHE A 714 38.65 -61.64 -8.38
N SER A 715 39.24 -62.78 -8.05
CA SER A 715 38.76 -64.08 -8.52
C SER A 715 38.73 -65.04 -7.33
N LEU A 716 37.55 -65.63 -7.10
CA LEU A 716 37.34 -66.57 -6.02
C LEU A 716 37.40 -67.99 -6.58
N LEU A 717 38.15 -68.86 -5.90
CA LEU A 717 38.32 -70.26 -6.29
C LEU A 717 37.34 -71.14 -5.51
N ASN A 718 36.54 -71.93 -6.20
CA ASN A 718 35.48 -72.72 -5.58
C ASN A 718 35.99 -74.04 -5.00
N GLY A 719 35.28 -74.62 -4.04
CA GLY A 719 35.55 -75.96 -3.48
C GLY A 719 35.68 -76.06 -1.96
N ASP A 720 35.51 -74.95 -1.24
CA ASP A 720 35.52 -74.85 0.22
C ASP A 720 34.08 -74.93 0.77
N CYS A 721 33.45 -76.10 0.61
CA CYS A 721 32.05 -76.36 0.95
C CYS A 721 31.72 -76.11 2.42
N ASN A 722 32.68 -76.36 3.32
CA ASN A 722 32.48 -76.19 4.76
C ASN A 722 32.77 -74.75 5.23
N GLY A 723 33.38 -73.92 4.37
CA GLY A 723 33.69 -72.51 4.64
C GLY A 723 34.88 -72.28 5.57
N ASP A 724 35.72 -73.30 5.83
CA ASP A 724 36.89 -73.21 6.70
C ASP A 724 38.11 -72.54 6.04
N ASN A 725 37.96 -72.12 4.78
CA ASN A 725 38.97 -71.48 3.95
C ASN A 725 40.10 -72.41 3.50
N THR A 726 39.89 -73.73 3.52
CA THR A 726 40.85 -74.76 3.10
C THR A 726 40.16 -75.93 2.39
N ILE A 727 40.51 -76.18 1.13
CA ILE A 727 39.90 -77.28 0.36
C ILE A 727 40.56 -78.61 0.75
N ASN A 728 39.84 -79.44 1.50
CA ASN A 728 40.37 -80.67 2.07
C ASN A 728 39.32 -81.80 2.14
N LEU A 729 39.64 -82.86 2.90
CA LEU A 729 38.77 -84.04 3.02
C LEU A 729 37.39 -83.70 3.60
N ALA A 730 37.29 -82.67 4.43
CA ALA A 730 36.02 -82.19 4.97
C ALA A 730 35.05 -81.74 3.86
N ASP A 731 35.53 -81.09 2.81
CA ASP A 731 34.70 -80.66 1.67
C ASP A 731 34.23 -81.86 0.83
N VAL A 732 35.12 -82.82 0.60
CA VAL A 732 34.77 -84.08 -0.09
C VAL A 732 33.72 -84.86 0.68
N ASN A 733 33.78 -84.85 2.02
CA ASN A 733 32.78 -85.51 2.85
C ASN A 733 31.40 -84.85 2.70
N LEU A 734 31.33 -83.52 2.58
CA LEU A 734 30.07 -82.80 2.32
C LEU A 734 29.49 -83.16 0.95
N ILE A 735 30.32 -83.19 -0.10
CA ILE A 735 29.89 -83.63 -1.43
C ILE A 735 29.43 -85.10 -1.41
N SER A 736 30.14 -85.95 -0.68
CA SER A 736 29.82 -87.39 -0.57
C SER A 736 28.50 -87.61 0.17
N ALA A 737 28.21 -86.82 1.20
CA ALA A 737 26.95 -86.86 1.94
C ALA A 737 25.76 -86.44 1.06
N ALA A 738 25.97 -85.46 0.18
CA ALA A 738 24.96 -84.97 -0.75
C ALA A 738 25.00 -85.67 -2.13
N TRP A 739 25.75 -86.76 -2.30
CA TRP A 739 25.99 -87.37 -3.61
C TRP A 739 24.69 -87.79 -4.33
N ARG A 740 24.58 -87.45 -5.62
CA ARG A 740 23.40 -87.71 -6.47
C ARG A 740 22.10 -87.07 -5.96
N SER A 741 22.20 -85.95 -5.25
CA SER A 741 21.05 -85.18 -4.80
C SER A 741 20.76 -83.98 -5.71
N GLN A 742 19.53 -83.48 -5.65
CA GLN A 742 19.05 -82.26 -6.30
C GLN A 742 18.07 -81.55 -5.34
N PRO A 743 17.67 -80.28 -5.57
CA PRO A 743 16.69 -79.61 -4.71
C PRO A 743 15.44 -80.48 -4.48
N GLY A 744 15.11 -80.72 -3.20
CA GLY A 744 14.00 -81.60 -2.77
C GLY A 744 14.42 -83.02 -2.37
N SER A 745 15.66 -83.46 -2.61
CA SER A 745 16.21 -84.68 -2.00
C SER A 745 16.44 -84.50 -0.50
N SER A 746 16.24 -85.56 0.30
CA SER A 746 16.43 -85.49 1.76
C SER A 746 17.88 -85.24 2.19
N ASN A 747 18.85 -85.54 1.33
CA ASN A 747 20.27 -85.31 1.52
C ASN A 747 20.81 -84.13 0.67
N TRP A 748 19.93 -83.28 0.12
CA TRP A 748 20.36 -82.10 -0.63
C TRP A 748 21.08 -81.10 0.27
N ASP A 749 22.28 -80.68 -0.15
CA ASP A 749 22.99 -79.56 0.44
C ASP A 749 23.42 -78.61 -0.69
N PRO A 750 22.89 -77.38 -0.76
CA PRO A 750 23.24 -76.44 -1.83
C PRO A 750 24.72 -76.04 -1.81
N ARG A 751 25.46 -76.28 -0.71
CA ARG A 751 26.91 -76.04 -0.63
C ARG A 751 27.73 -77.11 -1.35
N ALA A 752 27.12 -78.26 -1.66
CA ALA A 752 27.76 -79.37 -2.36
C ALA A 752 27.55 -79.29 -3.89
N ASP A 753 26.65 -78.43 -4.37
CA ASP A 753 26.48 -78.08 -5.79
C ASP A 753 27.43 -76.91 -6.13
N LEU A 754 28.68 -77.26 -6.40
CA LEU A 754 29.75 -76.30 -6.62
C LEU A 754 29.71 -75.71 -8.02
N ASN A 755 29.25 -76.45 -9.02
CA ASN A 755 29.17 -75.92 -10.38
C ASN A 755 27.86 -75.14 -10.64
N GLY A 756 26.88 -75.22 -9.75
CA GLY A 756 25.61 -74.49 -9.82
C GLY A 756 24.63 -75.06 -10.84
N ASP A 757 24.75 -76.34 -11.19
CA ASP A 757 23.87 -77.03 -12.15
C ASP A 757 22.64 -77.69 -11.49
N LEU A 758 22.46 -77.46 -10.18
CA LEU A 758 21.40 -78.02 -9.33
C LEU A 758 21.48 -79.54 -9.14
N ARG A 759 22.66 -80.15 -9.34
CA ARG A 759 22.88 -81.60 -9.15
C ARG A 759 24.24 -81.90 -8.56
N VAL A 760 24.27 -82.44 -7.34
CA VAL A 760 25.54 -82.88 -6.74
C VAL A 760 26.03 -84.17 -7.41
N ASN A 761 27.09 -84.08 -8.21
CA ASN A 761 27.61 -85.20 -8.99
C ASN A 761 29.14 -85.16 -9.18
N LEU A 762 29.65 -85.91 -10.17
CA LEU A 762 31.08 -85.99 -10.46
C LEU A 762 31.67 -84.63 -10.83
N LEU A 763 30.90 -83.74 -11.43
CA LEU A 763 31.34 -82.39 -11.79
C LEU A 763 31.71 -81.56 -10.55
N ASP A 764 30.92 -81.60 -9.48
CA ASP A 764 31.24 -80.90 -8.22
C ASP A 764 32.47 -81.49 -7.53
N ARG A 765 32.55 -82.82 -7.51
CA ARG A 765 33.73 -83.51 -6.98
C ARG A 765 34.99 -83.15 -7.78
N ASN A 766 34.87 -82.92 -9.09
CA ASN A 766 36.00 -82.47 -9.92
C ASN A 766 36.46 -81.06 -9.54
N VAL A 767 35.55 -80.16 -9.13
CA VAL A 767 35.92 -78.83 -8.63
C VAL A 767 36.82 -78.94 -7.39
N VAL A 768 36.44 -79.76 -6.41
CA VAL A 768 37.25 -80.01 -5.19
C VAL A 768 38.57 -80.72 -5.52
N ALA A 769 38.54 -81.70 -6.42
CA ALA A 769 39.74 -82.44 -6.83
C ALA A 769 40.75 -81.54 -7.56
N LYS A 770 40.27 -80.65 -8.43
CA LYS A 770 41.09 -79.66 -9.17
C LYS A 770 41.79 -78.69 -8.22
N ASN A 771 41.10 -78.29 -7.15
CA ASN A 771 41.54 -77.26 -6.22
C ASN A 771 42.04 -77.84 -4.88
N TRP A 772 42.36 -79.13 -4.85
CA TRP A 772 42.70 -79.89 -3.64
C TRP A 772 43.89 -79.32 -2.87
N ARG A 773 43.77 -79.24 -1.53
CA ARG A 773 44.78 -78.70 -0.59
C ARG A 773 45.13 -77.23 -0.78
N LEU A 774 44.37 -76.50 -1.58
CA LEU A 774 44.51 -75.04 -1.65
C LEU A 774 43.87 -74.38 -0.43
N ARG A 775 44.46 -73.27 -0.02
CA ARG A 775 44.02 -72.46 1.12
C ARG A 775 43.81 -71.03 0.64
N GLY A 776 42.73 -70.41 1.09
CA GLY A 776 42.45 -69.01 0.78
C GLY A 776 43.41 -68.08 1.52
N ASP A 777 43.39 -66.81 1.11
CA ASP A 777 44.12 -65.76 1.82
C ASP A 777 43.62 -65.68 3.28
N PRO A 778 44.50 -65.32 4.25
CA PRO A 778 44.22 -65.38 5.68
C PRO A 778 43.10 -64.47 6.19
#